data_AF-A0A2K8NZL5-F1
#
_entry.id   AF-A0A2K8NZL5-F1
#
_cell.length_a   1.000
_cell.length_b   1.000
_cell.length_c   1.000
_cell.angle_alpha   90.00
_cell.angle_beta   90.00
_cell.angle_gamma   90.00
#
_symmetry.space_group_name_H-M   'P 1'
#
loop_
_entity.id
_entity.type
_entity.pdbx_description
1 polymer ?
#
loop_
_entity_poly.entity_id
_entity_poly.type
_entity_poly.pdbx_seq_one_letter_code
_entity_poly.pdbx_strand_id
1 'polypeptide(L)'
;MKKENSKVRSKLKYVLILLILFITIATISFVVLQLSQKNIKNISEIKNELQTTLNNKLNSKWDVNELQKEVDNKWGTKQITVKFISTSDKEKTNNYVNNYMNIFERKIHNDTYSFIGNASKENNFIYSGSINLIHSYSDINNNLQPITKINDDLQKILDEKTNQAWTFRELQARINKDYGDGSITVEELETTTENFFSKTTEWKFIGNGTLENTFPYEGSTILKHKWDDSLVSFIDITLVEQELNEILQSNHNSEWDKWKLEEAIVESGLETNGGITVEKIRSKKTRSSIGGPQQTTWEFTGNANENNDFMFEGKMALVHNWNDKIDTTQDISDKEIVNRLQIILNLPDYKTKSWNKNKLEQAIVDAKIDIAGGITVEEVETVETTRSSIGGPHITIWKFIGHGKESNNWKYWGTINLNHEWNNKKDTTKPISNIKVELKAMVNSTEYKNKAWIQDDLQMAVNKKWAGAGITVSQKNISSIHLFEEKPQVTTWIFTGNGTINNNLPYKDSVEIIHNWVELIPETQDIELIKDELTLIINMEKDKTWSKIELQSEVDITYGVGEITVIDQNEAIKGRSSEIVPMFKTWIFKGNDTAENQLKYSGETSAIHSWTEKIDTSIDISTINDKLNILVNDEAHKDKPWTLEELQNTVNSKFNDGEIEVQIKIKNSNFVDNNEHDDTYVFIGKGNIDNSYKYKGLTEVTHIWTLI
;
A
#
# COMPACT_ATOMS: atom_id res chain seq x y z
N MET A 1 0.18 -22.43 52.90
CA MET A 1 0.70 -22.09 51.55
C MET A 1 0.62 -20.58 51.22
N LYS A 2 1.20 -19.68 52.03
CA LYS A 2 1.19 -18.22 51.73
C LYS A 2 2.55 -17.51 51.86
N LYS A 3 3.62 -18.20 52.26
CA LYS A 3 4.97 -17.61 52.41
C LYS A 3 5.95 -17.92 51.27
N GLU A 4 5.65 -18.88 50.38
CA GLU A 4 6.55 -19.19 49.25
C GLU A 4 6.30 -18.33 47.99
N ASN A 5 5.09 -17.75 47.84
CA ASN A 5 4.74 -16.98 46.64
C ASN A 5 5.34 -15.56 46.58
N SER A 6 5.82 -14.98 47.70
CA SER A 6 6.48 -13.67 47.66
C SER A 6 7.95 -13.77 47.22
N LYS A 7 8.60 -14.90 47.50
CA LYS A 7 10.02 -15.11 47.16
C LYS A 7 10.22 -15.34 45.65
N VAL A 8 9.24 -15.99 45.00
CA VAL A 8 9.25 -16.20 43.53
C VAL A 8 8.94 -14.89 42.79
N ARG A 9 7.98 -14.07 43.26
CA ARG A 9 7.69 -12.75 42.67
C ARG A 9 8.82 -11.74 42.82
N SER A 10 9.59 -11.80 43.90
CA SER A 10 10.79 -10.98 44.09
C SER A 10 11.90 -11.34 43.10
N LYS A 11 12.17 -12.64 42.92
CA LYS A 11 13.16 -13.12 41.94
C LYS A 11 12.75 -12.82 40.50
N LEU A 12 11.47 -12.92 40.16
CA LEU A 12 10.98 -12.58 38.81
C LEU A 12 11.13 -11.08 38.50
N LYS A 13 10.91 -10.20 39.48
CA LYS A 13 11.16 -8.76 39.33
C LYS A 13 12.64 -8.46 39.15
N TYR A 14 13.52 -9.14 39.88
CA TYR A 14 14.97 -8.99 39.69
C TYR A 14 15.44 -9.47 38.32
N VAL A 15 14.90 -10.58 37.82
CA VAL A 15 15.22 -11.09 36.48
C VAL A 15 14.67 -10.17 35.39
N LEU A 16 13.47 -9.61 35.56
CA LEU A 16 12.89 -8.66 34.59
C LEU A 16 13.65 -7.32 34.58
N ILE A 17 14.09 -6.83 35.74
CA ILE A 17 14.93 -5.64 35.85
C ILE A 17 16.32 -5.90 35.23
N LEU A 18 16.90 -7.09 35.42
CA LEU A 18 18.13 -7.48 34.74
C LEU A 18 17.96 -7.59 33.22
N LEU A 19 16.82 -8.13 32.75
CA LEU A 19 16.55 -8.25 31.31
C LEU A 19 16.37 -6.86 30.67
N ILE A 20 15.70 -5.92 31.36
CA ILE A 20 15.54 -4.54 30.91
C ILE A 20 16.89 -3.80 30.93
N LEU A 21 17.76 -4.07 31.92
CA LEU A 21 19.14 -3.55 31.93
C LEU A 21 20.01 -4.13 30.80
N PHE A 22 19.84 -5.40 30.45
CA PHE A 22 20.57 -6.01 29.34
C PHE A 22 20.11 -5.48 27.97
N ILE A 23 18.82 -5.16 27.82
CA ILE A 23 18.28 -4.56 26.59
C ILE A 23 18.77 -3.11 26.42
N THR A 24 18.93 -2.33 27.50
CA THR A 24 19.51 -0.98 27.41
C THR A 24 21.02 -1.00 27.18
N ILE A 25 21.75 -1.97 27.72
CA ILE A 25 23.19 -2.13 27.45
C ILE A 25 23.43 -2.61 26.00
N ALA A 26 22.56 -3.47 25.45
CA ALA A 26 22.66 -3.93 24.06
C ALA A 26 22.31 -2.84 23.03
N THR A 27 21.34 -1.97 23.32
CA THR A 27 20.99 -0.84 22.43
C THR A 27 22.00 0.30 22.50
N ILE A 28 22.61 0.58 23.66
CA ILE A 28 23.73 1.52 23.77
C ILE A 28 24.96 0.98 23.04
N SER A 29 25.21 -0.33 23.08
CA SER A 29 26.32 -0.95 22.36
C SER A 29 26.17 -0.88 20.84
N PHE A 30 24.94 -0.96 20.31
CA PHE A 30 24.66 -0.85 18.87
C PHE A 30 24.71 0.60 18.36
N VAL A 31 24.31 1.58 19.19
CA VAL A 31 24.42 3.03 18.87
C VAL A 31 25.88 3.51 18.97
N VAL A 32 26.68 2.99 19.92
CA VAL A 32 28.12 3.30 20.01
C VAL A 32 28.93 2.63 18.87
N LEU A 33 28.50 1.47 18.36
CA LEU A 33 29.18 0.81 17.23
C LEU A 33 28.93 1.52 15.88
N GLN A 34 27.79 2.20 15.71
CA GLN A 34 27.51 3.03 14.52
C GLN A 34 28.06 4.46 14.63
N LEU A 35 28.25 5.01 15.85
CA LEU A 35 28.87 6.33 16.06
C LEU A 35 30.41 6.31 16.13
N SER A 36 31.04 5.14 16.11
CA SER A 36 32.50 4.98 16.13
C SER A 36 33.08 4.56 14.77
N GLN A 37 32.42 4.84 13.65
CA GLN A 37 33.19 4.98 12.41
C GLN A 37 33.94 6.31 12.49
N LYS A 38 35.08 6.30 13.20
CA LYS A 38 36.05 7.39 13.19
C LYS A 38 36.31 7.70 11.73
N ASN A 39 35.94 8.91 11.31
CA ASN A 39 36.04 9.37 9.94
C ASN A 39 37.52 9.69 9.65
N ILE A 40 38.33 8.62 9.63
CA ILE A 40 39.74 8.66 9.31
C ILE A 40 39.82 8.96 7.82
N LYS A 41 40.29 10.16 7.50
CA LYS A 41 40.48 10.60 6.13
C LYS A 41 41.84 10.14 5.65
N ASN A 42 41.94 9.71 4.39
CA ASN A 42 43.26 9.50 3.82
C ASN A 42 43.91 10.86 3.56
N ILE A 43 45.18 11.01 3.90
CA ILE A 43 45.93 12.25 3.70
C ILE A 43 45.96 12.68 2.22
N SER A 44 45.74 11.75 1.28
CA SER A 44 45.56 12.07 -0.13
C SER A 44 44.34 12.96 -0.42
N GLU A 45 43.30 12.96 0.43
CA GLU A 45 42.10 13.80 0.26
C GLU A 45 42.42 15.29 0.40
N ILE A 46 43.42 15.64 1.22
CA ILE A 46 43.91 17.01 1.40
C ILE A 46 45.23 17.26 0.66
N LYS A 47 45.58 16.39 -0.30
CA LYS A 47 46.81 16.49 -1.11
C LYS A 47 47.00 17.90 -1.66
N ASN A 48 45.95 18.47 -2.25
CA ASN A 48 46.02 19.79 -2.89
C ASN A 48 46.27 20.88 -1.84
N GLU A 49 45.64 20.79 -0.67
CA GLU A 49 45.84 21.78 0.39
C GLU A 49 47.23 21.69 1.02
N LEU A 50 47.76 20.47 1.20
CA LEU A 50 49.14 20.23 1.65
C LEU A 50 50.15 20.72 0.60
N GLN A 51 49.86 20.50 -0.69
CA GLN A 51 50.68 21.00 -1.80
C GLN A 51 50.64 22.54 -1.84
N THR A 52 49.49 23.17 -1.61
CA THR A 52 49.38 24.63 -1.49
C THR A 52 50.19 25.15 -0.31
N THR A 53 50.10 24.50 0.86
CA THR A 53 50.91 24.89 2.03
C THR A 53 52.41 24.77 1.75
N LEU A 54 52.86 23.72 1.05
CA LEU A 54 54.26 23.64 0.59
C LEU A 54 54.61 24.79 -0.35
N ASN A 55 53.78 25.02 -1.36
CA ASN A 55 54.03 26.03 -2.40
C ASN A 55 54.00 27.48 -1.90
N ASN A 56 53.54 27.72 -0.66
CA ASN A 56 53.56 29.06 -0.06
C ASN A 56 54.99 29.60 0.16
N LYS A 57 56.02 28.75 0.12
CA LYS A 57 57.42 29.17 0.33
C LYS A 57 58.23 29.12 -0.97
N LEU A 58 58.00 30.08 -1.86
CA LEU A 58 58.47 30.05 -3.26
C LEU A 58 60.00 30.05 -3.44
N ASN A 59 60.75 30.59 -2.49
CA ASN A 59 62.16 31.00 -2.70
C ASN A 59 63.16 30.35 -1.74
N SER A 60 62.74 29.37 -0.94
CA SER A 60 63.63 28.67 -0.03
C SER A 60 63.08 27.30 0.35
N LYS A 61 63.97 26.42 0.82
CA LYS A 61 63.57 25.14 1.41
C LYS A 61 62.76 25.38 2.68
N TRP A 62 61.86 24.46 2.97
CA TRP A 62 61.23 24.40 4.28
C TRP A 62 62.20 23.82 5.31
N ASP A 63 62.39 24.51 6.44
CA ASP A 63 62.86 23.82 7.64
C ASP A 63 61.76 22.84 8.10
N VAL A 64 62.13 21.62 8.47
CA VAL A 64 61.16 20.58 8.81
C VAL A 64 60.32 20.99 10.03
N ASN A 65 60.92 21.68 11.01
CA ASN A 65 60.18 22.10 12.20
C ASN A 65 59.27 23.29 11.89
N GLU A 66 59.68 24.18 10.98
CA GLU A 66 58.86 25.27 10.47
C GLU A 66 57.64 24.75 9.70
N LEU A 67 57.86 23.84 8.75
CA LEU A 67 56.76 23.21 8.00
C LEU A 67 55.86 22.38 8.91
N GLN A 68 56.42 21.70 9.91
CA GLN A 68 55.65 21.00 10.93
C GLN A 68 54.75 21.95 11.72
N LYS A 69 55.24 23.15 12.10
CA LYS A 69 54.43 24.17 12.77
C LYS A 69 53.28 24.67 11.89
N GLU A 70 53.55 24.96 10.62
CA GLU A 70 52.52 25.39 9.68
C GLU A 70 51.44 24.32 9.45
N VAL A 71 51.87 23.06 9.35
CA VAL A 71 50.94 21.93 9.26
C VAL A 71 50.14 21.76 10.55
N ASP A 72 50.77 21.87 11.72
CA ASP A 72 50.10 21.78 13.02
C ASP A 72 49.12 22.94 13.24
N ASN A 73 49.45 24.15 12.79
CA ASN A 73 48.56 25.32 12.85
C ASN A 73 47.28 25.10 12.04
N LYS A 74 47.41 24.52 10.84
CA LYS A 74 46.29 24.40 9.90
C LYS A 74 45.44 23.15 10.09
N TRP A 75 46.05 22.02 10.43
CA TRP A 75 45.34 20.74 10.57
C TRP A 75 45.29 20.19 12.00
N GLY A 76 45.91 20.88 12.96
CA GLY A 76 45.93 20.55 14.38
C GLY A 76 47.23 19.87 14.81
N THR A 77 47.69 20.19 16.02
CA THR A 77 48.97 19.70 16.57
C THR A 77 49.06 18.17 16.55
N LYS A 78 50.15 17.65 15.96
CA LYS A 78 50.47 16.21 15.83
C LYS A 78 49.53 15.40 14.93
N GLN A 79 48.62 16.04 14.19
CA GLN A 79 47.70 15.35 13.30
C GLN A 79 48.42 14.74 12.08
N ILE A 80 49.39 15.48 11.57
CA ILE A 80 50.21 15.10 10.42
C ILE A 80 51.67 15.33 10.79
N THR A 81 52.51 14.33 10.59
CA THR A 81 53.96 14.45 10.75
C THR A 81 54.63 14.72 9.42
N VAL A 82 55.47 15.75 9.38
CA VAL A 82 56.28 16.13 8.23
C VAL A 82 57.66 15.49 8.34
N LYS A 83 58.14 14.87 7.27
CA LYS A 83 59.51 14.37 7.14
C LYS A 83 60.12 14.85 5.84
N PHE A 84 61.33 15.38 5.89
CA PHE A 84 62.11 15.61 4.68
C PHE A 84 62.62 14.27 4.12
N ILE A 85 62.47 14.07 2.81
CA ILE A 85 62.85 12.81 2.13
C ILE A 85 64.14 12.99 1.32
N SER A 86 64.17 13.95 0.39
CA SER A 86 65.29 14.12 -0.53
C SER A 86 65.19 15.41 -1.33
N THR A 87 66.33 15.97 -1.74
CA THR A 87 66.40 17.03 -2.77
C THR A 87 66.71 16.40 -4.13
N SER A 88 66.04 16.87 -5.19
CA SER A 88 66.46 16.62 -6.57
C SER A 88 66.73 17.95 -7.29
N ASP A 89 67.97 18.14 -7.74
CA ASP A 89 68.37 19.25 -8.57
C ASP A 89 68.12 18.87 -10.04
N LYS A 90 67.29 19.65 -10.76
CA LYS A 90 67.16 19.50 -12.21
C LYS A 90 68.02 20.56 -12.89
N GLU A 91 69.18 20.16 -13.42
CA GLU A 91 69.89 20.98 -14.41
C GLU A 91 69.16 20.86 -15.76
N LYS A 92 68.66 21.99 -16.31
CA LYS A 92 68.24 22.05 -17.71
C LYS A 92 68.59 23.38 -18.38
N THR A 93 69.63 23.28 -19.22
CA THR A 93 69.79 23.78 -20.60
C THR A 93 69.17 25.11 -21.02
N ASN A 94 70.08 26.05 -21.31
CA ASN A 94 69.92 27.30 -22.05
C ASN A 94 69.00 27.22 -23.28
N ASN A 95 68.06 28.17 -23.38
CA ASN A 95 67.44 28.55 -24.64
C ASN A 95 67.55 30.08 -24.79
N TYR A 96 68.27 30.50 -25.83
CA TYR A 96 68.59 31.89 -26.17
C TYR A 96 67.36 32.60 -26.77
N VAL A 97 66.97 33.75 -26.21
CA VAL A 97 66.40 34.88 -26.96
C VAL A 97 66.91 36.20 -26.35
N ASN A 98 67.49 37.05 -27.18
CA ASN A 98 68.12 38.34 -26.86
C ASN A 98 67.13 39.43 -26.42
N ASN A 99 67.37 40.12 -25.30
CA ASN A 99 67.97 41.48 -25.25
C ASN A 99 67.90 42.06 -23.82
N TYR A 100 69.04 42.57 -23.33
CA TYR A 100 69.21 43.46 -22.17
C TYR A 100 68.49 43.11 -20.86
N MET A 101 68.78 41.92 -20.32
CA MET A 101 68.79 41.68 -18.87
C MET A 101 69.80 40.57 -18.61
N ASN A 102 70.66 40.73 -17.60
CA ASN A 102 71.48 39.62 -17.11
C ASN A 102 70.54 38.45 -16.75
N ILE A 103 70.53 37.39 -17.56
CA ILE A 103 69.72 36.20 -17.30
C ILE A 103 70.39 35.46 -16.15
N PHE A 104 69.85 35.65 -14.95
CA PHE A 104 70.24 34.92 -13.75
C PHE A 104 69.92 33.43 -13.93
N GLU A 105 70.93 32.56 -13.86
CA GLU A 105 70.75 31.11 -13.78
C GLU A 105 69.96 30.76 -12.51
N ARG A 106 68.65 30.54 -12.65
CA ARG A 106 67.82 30.05 -11.55
C ARG A 106 68.08 28.56 -11.35
N LYS A 107 68.78 28.22 -10.27
CA LYS A 107 68.83 26.82 -9.81
C LYS A 107 67.48 26.47 -9.19
N ILE A 108 66.74 25.57 -9.84
CA ILE A 108 65.45 25.07 -9.35
C ILE A 108 65.72 23.84 -8.49
N HIS A 109 65.37 23.95 -7.22
CA HIS A 109 65.39 22.87 -6.26
C HIS A 109 64.02 22.23 -6.17
N ASN A 110 64.00 20.91 -6.10
CA ASN A 110 62.78 20.14 -5.85
C ASN A 110 63.00 19.28 -4.61
N ASP A 111 62.52 19.75 -3.47
CA ASP A 111 62.59 19.04 -2.20
C ASP A 111 61.34 18.19 -2.02
N THR A 112 61.52 16.91 -1.69
CA THR A 112 60.41 16.01 -1.41
C THR A 112 60.18 15.94 0.09
N TYR A 113 58.96 16.24 0.52
CA TYR A 113 58.51 16.10 1.90
C TYR A 113 57.43 15.02 1.97
N SER A 114 57.54 14.14 2.96
CA SER A 114 56.53 13.14 3.29
C SER A 114 55.64 13.67 4.40
N PHE A 115 54.35 13.72 4.12
CA PHE A 115 53.31 14.02 5.09
C PHE A 115 52.70 12.69 5.51
N ILE A 116 52.74 12.41 6.81
CA ILE A 116 52.28 11.16 7.38
C ILE A 116 51.12 11.49 8.32
N GLY A 117 49.92 11.08 7.94
CA GLY A 117 48.76 11.20 8.81
C GLY A 117 48.89 10.24 9.99
N ASN A 118 48.78 10.76 11.21
CA ASN A 118 49.00 9.99 12.44
C ASN A 118 47.74 9.28 12.96
N ALA A 119 46.59 9.38 12.27
CA ALA A 119 45.35 8.74 12.66
C ALA A 119 45.49 7.23 12.74
N SER A 120 45.17 6.70 13.92
CA SER A 120 45.02 5.27 14.17
C SER A 120 43.69 5.02 14.86
N LYS A 121 43.26 3.77 14.91
CA LYS A 121 42.05 3.39 15.67
C LYS A 121 42.16 3.77 17.16
N GLU A 122 43.39 3.90 17.67
CA GLU A 122 43.71 4.11 19.09
C GLU A 122 43.85 5.59 19.48
N ASN A 123 43.92 6.52 18.53
CA ASN A 123 44.02 7.96 18.82
C ASN A 123 42.89 8.78 18.16
N ASN A 124 42.83 10.07 18.47
CA ASN A 124 41.79 10.97 17.98
C ASN A 124 42.25 11.82 16.78
N PHE A 125 43.32 11.42 16.09
CA PHE A 125 43.75 12.11 14.88
C PHE A 125 42.85 11.72 13.69
N ILE A 126 42.77 12.63 12.71
CA ILE A 126 41.81 12.61 11.61
C ILE A 126 42.45 12.04 10.34
N TYR A 127 43.71 12.37 10.06
CA TYR A 127 44.37 12.02 8.80
C TYR A 127 45.22 10.75 8.94
N SER A 128 45.09 9.80 8.03
CA SER A 128 45.89 8.57 7.94
C SER A 128 46.58 8.44 6.58
N GLY A 129 47.49 7.47 6.46
CA GLY A 129 48.26 7.25 5.23
C GLY A 129 49.44 8.21 5.11
N SER A 130 50.17 8.11 4.01
CA SER A 130 51.29 9.01 3.72
C SER A 130 51.26 9.48 2.29
N ILE A 131 51.73 10.71 2.06
CA ILE A 131 51.89 11.27 0.73
C ILE A 131 53.21 12.03 0.64
N ASN A 132 53.96 11.77 -0.42
CA ASN A 132 55.16 12.52 -0.74
C ASN A 132 54.78 13.63 -1.71
N LEU A 133 55.08 14.87 -1.34
CA LEU A 133 54.82 16.06 -2.13
C LEU A 133 56.14 16.75 -2.43
N ILE A 134 56.19 17.38 -3.60
CA ILE A 134 57.39 18.05 -4.09
C ILE A 134 57.20 19.54 -3.87
N HIS A 135 58.12 20.14 -3.12
CA HIS A 135 58.30 21.56 -2.98
C HIS A 135 59.31 22.03 -4.02
N SER A 136 58.83 22.75 -5.04
CA SER A 136 59.68 23.37 -6.03
C SER A 136 59.98 24.81 -5.63
N TYR A 137 61.24 25.14 -5.39
CA TYR A 137 61.68 26.49 -5.08
C TYR A 137 62.92 26.83 -5.89
N SER A 138 63.15 28.11 -6.15
CA SER A 138 64.42 28.58 -6.71
C SER A 138 65.17 29.36 -5.67
N ASP A 139 66.48 29.17 -5.57
CA ASP A 139 67.35 30.07 -4.81
C ASP A 139 67.26 31.47 -5.46
N ILE A 140 66.42 32.36 -4.91
CA ILE A 140 66.55 33.79 -5.20
C ILE A 140 67.78 34.24 -4.43
N ASN A 141 68.92 34.21 -5.11
CA ASN A 141 70.17 34.67 -4.52
C ASN A 141 70.16 36.21 -4.43
N ASN A 142 70.13 36.71 -3.19
CA ASN A 142 70.94 37.83 -2.68
C ASN A 142 70.91 39.22 -3.32
N ASN A 143 69.98 39.55 -4.23
CA ASN A 143 69.93 40.87 -4.86
C ASN A 143 68.92 41.85 -4.25
N LEU A 144 68.48 41.62 -3.00
CA LEU A 144 67.84 42.69 -2.25
C LEU A 144 68.92 43.76 -2.00
N GLN A 145 68.80 44.89 -2.67
CA GLN A 145 69.73 46.00 -2.55
C GLN A 145 69.03 47.15 -1.83
N PRO A 146 69.72 47.92 -0.97
CA PRO A 146 69.15 49.14 -0.46
C PRO A 146 68.83 50.05 -1.66
N ILE A 147 67.66 50.69 -1.65
CA ILE A 147 67.23 51.60 -2.71
C ILE A 147 68.23 52.74 -2.93
N THR A 148 69.05 53.05 -1.91
CA THR A 148 70.16 54.00 -2.02
C THR A 148 71.20 53.65 -3.08
N LYS A 149 71.30 52.38 -3.49
CA LYS A 149 72.22 51.93 -4.55
C LYS A 149 71.86 52.50 -5.93
N ILE A 150 70.60 52.86 -6.14
CA ILE A 150 70.09 53.44 -7.38
C ILE A 150 69.74 54.92 -7.23
N ASN A 151 70.24 55.60 -6.18
CA ASN A 151 70.00 57.02 -5.98
C ASN A 151 70.34 57.85 -7.21
N ASP A 152 71.47 57.55 -7.87
CA ASP A 152 71.87 58.28 -9.06
C ASP A 152 70.89 58.08 -10.23
N ASP A 153 70.29 56.90 -10.35
CA ASP A 153 69.34 56.60 -11.42
C ASP A 153 67.93 57.14 -11.10
N LEU A 154 67.51 57.08 -9.84
CA LEU A 154 66.28 57.72 -9.36
C LEU A 154 66.38 59.26 -9.44
N GLN A 155 67.55 59.82 -9.15
CA GLN A 155 67.82 61.25 -9.29
C GLN A 155 67.79 61.66 -10.77
N LYS A 156 68.37 60.87 -11.68
CA LYS A 156 68.24 61.11 -13.13
C LYS A 156 66.77 61.17 -13.57
N ILE A 157 65.93 60.26 -13.05
CA ILE A 157 64.48 60.27 -13.36
C ILE A 157 63.84 61.55 -12.84
N LEU A 158 64.12 61.97 -11.61
CA LEU A 158 63.64 63.25 -11.11
C LEU A 158 64.07 64.40 -12.04
N ASP A 159 65.35 64.42 -12.41
CA ASP A 159 65.97 65.45 -13.23
C ASP A 159 65.50 65.46 -14.70
N GLU A 160 64.71 64.46 -15.15
CA GLU A 160 64.08 64.48 -16.49
C GLU A 160 63.09 65.63 -16.65
N LYS A 161 62.41 66.03 -15.57
CA LYS A 161 61.49 67.18 -15.57
C LYS A 161 62.20 68.40 -15.02
N THR A 162 62.82 69.22 -15.87
CA THR A 162 63.53 70.42 -15.42
C THR A 162 62.63 71.63 -15.19
N ASN A 163 61.40 71.62 -15.69
CA ASN A 163 60.53 72.81 -15.76
C ASN A 163 59.11 72.64 -15.22
N GLN A 164 58.80 71.52 -14.59
CA GLN A 164 57.48 71.21 -14.05
C GLN A 164 57.59 70.16 -12.95
N ALA A 165 56.66 70.18 -12.00
CA ALA A 165 56.60 69.16 -10.96
C ALA A 165 56.37 67.76 -11.57
N TRP A 166 56.86 66.75 -10.86
CA TRP A 166 56.29 65.42 -10.96
C TRP A 166 54.94 65.40 -10.22
N THR A 167 53.89 64.86 -10.82
CA THR A 167 52.76 64.36 -10.02
C THR A 167 53.10 62.98 -9.48
N PHE A 168 52.47 62.58 -8.36
CA PHE A 168 52.61 61.22 -7.81
C PHE A 168 52.37 60.15 -8.87
N ARG A 169 51.31 60.29 -9.68
CA ARG A 169 50.92 59.31 -10.70
C ARG A 169 51.96 59.22 -11.82
N GLU A 170 52.45 60.35 -12.31
CA GLU A 170 53.45 60.37 -13.37
C GLU A 170 54.78 59.78 -12.90
N LEU A 171 55.25 60.19 -11.72
CA LEU A 171 56.53 59.69 -11.20
C LEU A 171 56.42 58.20 -10.87
N GLN A 172 55.31 57.76 -10.27
CA GLN A 172 55.05 56.35 -10.01
C GLN A 172 55.02 55.54 -11.32
N ALA A 173 54.37 56.03 -12.37
CA ALA A 173 54.33 55.36 -13.68
C ALA A 173 55.72 55.32 -14.33
N ARG A 174 56.47 56.42 -14.26
CA ARG A 174 57.84 56.52 -14.78
C ARG A 174 58.80 55.56 -14.06
N ILE A 175 58.66 55.44 -12.75
CA ILE A 175 59.42 54.51 -11.91
C ILE A 175 59.03 53.06 -12.19
N ASN A 176 57.73 52.76 -12.30
CA ASN A 176 57.24 51.43 -12.66
C ASN A 176 57.73 50.99 -14.04
N LYS A 177 57.91 51.93 -14.98
CA LYS A 177 58.46 51.64 -16.31
C LYS A 177 59.92 51.17 -16.27
N ASP A 178 60.75 51.75 -15.41
CA ASP A 178 62.19 51.41 -15.34
C ASP A 178 62.51 50.28 -14.36
N TYR A 179 61.73 50.16 -13.29
CA TYR A 179 62.01 49.24 -12.19
C TYR A 179 60.96 48.13 -12.01
N GLY A 180 59.89 48.14 -12.81
CA GLY A 180 58.78 47.21 -12.72
C GLY A 180 57.69 47.68 -11.75
N ASP A 181 56.44 47.35 -12.10
CA ASP A 181 55.26 47.78 -11.34
C ASP A 181 55.32 47.28 -9.89
N GLY A 182 55.13 48.20 -8.94
CA GLY A 182 55.17 47.92 -7.50
C GLY A 182 56.57 47.70 -6.93
N SER A 183 57.65 47.77 -7.72
CA SER A 183 59.02 47.58 -7.19
C SER A 183 59.48 48.71 -6.28
N ILE A 184 59.10 49.94 -6.61
CA ILE A 184 59.44 51.13 -5.85
C ILE A 184 58.17 51.98 -5.75
N THR A 185 57.78 52.35 -4.53
CA THR A 185 56.71 53.33 -4.30
C THR A 185 57.33 54.70 -4.14
N VAL A 186 56.75 55.72 -4.77
CA VAL A 186 57.14 57.11 -4.53
C VAL A 186 56.15 57.78 -3.58
N GLU A 187 56.64 58.63 -2.69
CA GLU A 187 55.83 59.41 -1.75
C GLU A 187 56.31 60.86 -1.86
N GLU A 188 55.40 61.77 -2.20
CA GLU A 188 55.69 63.20 -2.20
C GLU A 188 55.77 63.66 -0.74
N LEU A 189 56.85 64.35 -0.39
CA LEU A 189 57.02 64.96 0.92
C LEU A 189 56.71 66.46 0.83
N GLU A 190 57.70 67.32 1.02
CA GLU A 190 57.53 68.77 1.01
C GLU A 190 58.06 69.39 -0.28
N THR A 191 57.30 70.33 -0.83
CA THR A 191 57.76 71.23 -1.88
C THR A 191 58.19 72.55 -1.26
N THR A 192 59.47 72.87 -1.38
CA THR A 192 60.07 74.13 -0.95
C THR A 192 60.26 75.06 -2.14
N THR A 193 59.94 76.34 -1.96
CA THR A 193 60.18 77.37 -2.98
C THR A 193 61.49 78.07 -2.65
N GLU A 194 62.53 77.89 -3.48
CA GLU A 194 63.84 78.50 -3.28
C GLU A 194 63.85 79.96 -3.77
N ASN A 195 63.12 80.26 -4.86
CA ASN A 195 62.81 81.61 -5.34
C ASN A 195 61.54 81.59 -6.22
N PHE A 196 61.16 82.72 -6.83
CA PHE A 196 59.89 82.86 -7.57
C PHE A 196 59.67 81.83 -8.70
N PHE A 197 60.75 81.25 -9.24
CA PHE A 197 60.67 80.29 -10.35
C PHE A 197 61.21 78.90 -9.99
N SER A 198 62.13 78.80 -9.03
CA SER A 198 62.76 77.54 -8.64
C SER A 198 62.05 76.92 -7.44
N LYS A 199 61.54 75.71 -7.67
CA LYS A 199 60.91 74.85 -6.66
C LYS A 199 61.72 73.57 -6.51
N THR A 200 61.74 73.07 -5.29
CA THR A 200 62.40 71.82 -4.92
C THR A 200 61.40 70.93 -4.19
N THR A 201 61.01 69.81 -4.80
CA THR A 201 60.13 68.80 -4.18
C THR A 201 60.96 67.65 -3.65
N GLU A 202 60.76 67.29 -2.38
CA GLU A 202 61.35 66.09 -1.79
C GLU A 202 60.48 64.87 -2.10
N TRP A 203 61.08 63.86 -2.71
CA TRP A 203 60.42 62.58 -3.03
C TRP A 203 61.07 61.47 -2.25
N LYS A 204 60.26 60.75 -1.48
CA LYS A 204 60.66 59.55 -0.78
C LYS A 204 60.39 58.34 -1.67
N PHE A 205 61.45 57.70 -2.12
CA PHE A 205 61.37 56.44 -2.84
C PHE A 205 61.49 55.30 -1.83
N ILE A 206 60.55 54.38 -1.87
CA ILE A 206 60.45 53.23 -0.99
C ILE A 206 60.65 51.99 -1.85
N GLY A 207 61.76 51.29 -1.65
CA GLY A 207 61.96 50.00 -2.26
C GLY A 207 61.06 48.98 -1.58
N ASN A 208 60.13 48.38 -2.34
CA ASN A 208 59.16 47.42 -1.81
C ASN A 208 59.70 45.99 -1.74
N GLY A 209 60.97 45.79 -2.05
CA GLY A 209 61.73 44.56 -1.91
C GLY A 209 61.68 44.03 -0.50
N THR A 210 61.32 42.76 -0.38
CA THR A 210 61.50 41.96 0.83
C THR A 210 62.10 40.61 0.44
N LEU A 211 62.62 39.87 1.42
CA LEU A 211 63.05 38.47 1.22
C LEU A 211 61.90 37.56 0.75
N GLU A 212 60.65 38.02 0.86
CA GLU A 212 59.44 37.28 0.53
C GLU A 212 58.89 37.60 -0.86
N ASN A 213 59.37 38.66 -1.51
CA ASN A 213 58.92 39.06 -2.84
C ASN A 213 60.09 39.17 -3.84
N THR A 214 59.76 39.50 -5.08
CA THR A 214 60.72 39.55 -6.18
C THR A 214 61.24 40.94 -6.48
N PHE A 215 60.87 41.95 -5.67
CA PHE A 215 61.27 43.33 -5.92
C PHE A 215 62.73 43.54 -5.49
N PRO A 216 63.57 44.15 -6.34
CA PRO A 216 65.02 44.23 -6.13
C PRO A 216 65.48 45.24 -5.06
N TYR A 217 64.66 46.22 -4.68
CA TYR A 217 65.11 47.32 -3.81
C TYR A 217 64.39 47.34 -2.48
N GLU A 218 65.11 47.48 -1.36
CA GLU A 218 64.53 47.64 -0.02
C GLU A 218 64.87 48.98 0.62
N GLY A 219 64.16 49.32 1.69
CA GLY A 219 64.39 50.54 2.45
C GLY A 219 63.80 51.77 1.77
N SER A 220 64.23 52.96 2.18
CA SER A 220 63.77 54.20 1.56
C SER A 220 64.90 55.21 1.43
N THR A 221 64.76 56.12 0.47
CA THR A 221 65.67 57.24 0.26
C THR A 221 64.85 58.48 -0.12
N ILE A 222 65.33 59.65 0.28
CA ILE A 222 64.70 60.93 -0.06
C ILE A 222 65.62 61.62 -1.05
N LEU A 223 65.08 61.94 -2.22
CA LEU A 223 65.79 62.67 -3.27
C LEU A 223 65.07 63.99 -3.56
N LYS A 224 65.82 64.95 -4.10
CA LYS A 224 65.33 66.30 -4.34
C LYS A 224 65.15 66.53 -5.81
N HIS A 225 63.92 66.82 -6.20
CA HIS A 225 63.59 67.21 -7.56
C HIS A 225 63.59 68.73 -7.66
N LYS A 226 64.54 69.29 -8.40
CA LYS A 226 64.61 70.73 -8.67
C LYS A 226 64.02 71.03 -10.05
N TRP A 227 63.09 71.98 -10.10
CA TRP A 227 62.43 72.37 -11.34
C TRP A 227 62.11 73.86 -11.36
N ASP A 228 62.16 74.44 -12.58
CA ASP A 228 61.88 75.84 -12.85
C ASP A 228 60.50 76.00 -13.51
N ASP A 229 59.55 76.59 -12.81
CA ASP A 229 58.14 76.76 -13.20
C ASP A 229 57.92 77.83 -14.30
N SER A 230 58.88 78.00 -15.22
CA SER A 230 58.91 79.14 -16.15
C SER A 230 58.35 78.85 -17.55
N LEU A 231 57.72 77.69 -17.79
CA LEU A 231 57.09 77.37 -19.08
C LEU A 231 55.83 76.49 -18.90
N VAL A 232 54.67 77.14 -18.75
CA VAL A 232 53.36 76.48 -18.84
C VAL A 232 53.10 76.13 -20.31
N SER A 233 53.20 74.86 -20.67
CA SER A 233 52.58 74.32 -21.89
C SER A 233 51.35 73.52 -21.47
N PHE A 234 50.16 74.00 -21.81
CA PHE A 234 48.91 73.26 -21.63
C PHE A 234 48.97 71.93 -22.40
N ILE A 235 48.29 70.90 -21.88
CA ILE A 235 48.25 69.57 -22.52
C ILE A 235 47.01 69.50 -23.41
N ASP A 236 47.15 69.16 -24.68
CA ASP A 236 46.00 68.97 -25.57
C ASP A 236 45.12 67.81 -25.07
N ILE A 237 43.81 68.04 -24.91
CA ILE A 237 42.82 67.07 -24.40
C ILE A 237 42.76 65.78 -25.23
N THR A 238 43.19 65.82 -26.49
CA THR A 238 43.27 64.62 -27.35
C THR A 238 44.24 63.56 -26.82
N LEU A 239 45.20 63.93 -25.96
CA LEU A 239 46.13 62.98 -25.34
C LEU A 239 45.49 62.07 -24.28
N VAL A 240 44.29 62.40 -23.81
CA VAL A 240 43.51 61.61 -22.83
C VAL A 240 42.23 61.03 -23.44
N GLU A 241 42.21 60.85 -24.76
CA GLU A 241 41.06 60.30 -25.49
C GLU A 241 40.61 58.93 -24.95
N GLN A 242 41.56 58.06 -24.61
CA GLN A 242 41.25 56.72 -24.14
C GLN A 242 40.54 56.77 -22.78
N GLU A 243 41.08 57.53 -21.83
CA GLU A 243 40.54 57.69 -20.49
C GLU A 243 39.13 58.30 -20.53
N LEU A 244 38.93 59.34 -21.33
CA LEU A 244 37.62 59.97 -21.51
C LEU A 244 36.61 59.01 -22.17
N ASN A 245 37.06 58.17 -23.11
CA ASN A 245 36.18 57.18 -23.73
C ASN A 245 35.81 56.05 -22.76
N GLU A 246 36.73 55.58 -21.91
CA GLU A 246 36.44 54.58 -20.87
C GLU A 246 35.38 55.09 -19.87
N ILE A 247 35.54 56.34 -19.40
CA ILE A 247 34.55 57.01 -18.55
C ILE A 247 33.21 57.09 -19.29
N LEU A 248 33.22 57.55 -20.55
CA LEU A 248 32.00 57.72 -21.34
C LEU A 248 31.27 56.39 -21.59
N GLN A 249 31.97 55.29 -21.87
CA GLN A 249 31.32 54.01 -22.12
C GLN A 249 30.82 53.31 -20.85
N SER A 250 31.26 53.70 -19.65
CA SER A 250 30.88 53.03 -18.40
C SER A 250 29.37 53.05 -18.10
N ASN A 251 28.63 54.02 -18.65
CA ASN A 251 27.16 54.08 -18.52
C ASN A 251 26.47 53.36 -19.69
N HIS A 252 26.29 52.04 -19.56
CA HIS A 252 25.81 51.20 -20.67
C HIS A 252 24.29 51.25 -20.92
N ASN A 253 23.48 51.62 -19.93
CA ASN A 253 22.03 51.39 -19.96
C ASN A 253 21.20 52.69 -20.07
N SER A 254 21.87 53.84 -20.08
CA SER A 254 21.20 55.14 -20.13
C SER A 254 22.09 56.19 -20.77
N GLU A 255 21.48 57.27 -21.25
CA GLU A 255 22.24 58.46 -21.65
C GLU A 255 22.92 59.10 -20.44
N TRP A 256 24.11 59.67 -20.65
CA TRP A 256 24.70 60.56 -19.66
C TRP A 256 23.87 61.83 -19.46
N ASP A 257 23.72 62.23 -18.21
CA ASP A 257 23.43 63.63 -17.91
C ASP A 257 24.75 64.42 -17.92
N LYS A 258 24.73 65.66 -18.41
CA LYS A 258 25.94 66.49 -18.51
C LYS A 258 26.67 66.58 -17.18
N TRP A 259 25.94 66.91 -16.11
CA TRP A 259 26.52 67.07 -14.77
C TRP A 259 27.14 65.75 -14.29
N LYS A 260 26.44 64.63 -14.52
CA LYS A 260 26.94 63.31 -14.10
C LYS A 260 28.19 62.87 -14.88
N LEU A 261 28.30 63.24 -16.16
CA LEU A 261 29.49 62.92 -16.95
C LEU A 261 30.68 63.77 -16.49
N GLU A 262 30.47 65.05 -16.18
CA GLU A 262 31.50 65.92 -15.61
C GLU A 262 31.94 65.44 -14.22
N GLU A 263 30.98 65.03 -13.37
CA GLU A 263 31.25 64.43 -12.06
C GLU A 263 32.06 63.13 -12.18
N ALA A 264 31.71 62.23 -13.11
CA ALA A 264 32.45 61.00 -13.36
C ALA A 264 33.90 61.26 -13.85
N ILE A 265 34.14 62.35 -14.59
CA ILE A 265 35.49 62.78 -14.98
C ILE A 265 36.29 63.21 -13.74
N VAL A 266 35.69 64.00 -12.84
CA VAL A 266 36.33 64.41 -11.60
C VAL A 266 36.61 63.23 -10.68
N GLU A 267 35.64 62.32 -10.51
CA GLU A 267 35.78 61.11 -9.70
C GLU A 267 36.86 60.15 -10.22
N SER A 268 37.11 60.15 -11.55
CA SER A 268 38.20 59.38 -12.15
C SER A 268 39.60 59.93 -11.80
N GLY A 269 39.68 61.14 -11.23
CA GLY A 269 40.93 61.84 -10.94
C GLY A 269 41.64 62.36 -12.18
N LEU A 270 40.94 62.47 -13.32
CA LEU A 270 41.52 62.97 -14.57
C LEU A 270 41.73 64.49 -14.51
N GLU A 271 40.78 65.23 -13.95
CA GLU A 271 40.85 66.68 -13.79
C GLU A 271 39.94 67.15 -12.63
N THR A 272 40.18 68.33 -12.11
CA THR A 272 39.36 68.98 -11.10
C THR A 272 38.07 69.59 -11.69
N ASN A 273 37.12 69.92 -10.81
CA ASN A 273 35.81 70.46 -11.23
C ASN A 273 35.97 71.71 -12.12
N GLY A 274 35.38 71.68 -13.31
CA GLY A 274 35.44 72.75 -14.30
C GLY A 274 36.66 72.70 -15.23
N GLY A 275 37.64 71.82 -15.01
CA GLY A 275 38.80 71.72 -15.88
C GLY A 275 38.54 70.98 -17.19
N ILE A 276 37.66 69.98 -17.19
CA ILE A 276 37.05 69.43 -18.41
C ILE A 276 35.54 69.62 -18.32
N THR A 277 34.96 70.19 -19.38
CA THR A 277 33.50 70.36 -19.51
C THR A 277 33.00 69.61 -20.72
N VAL A 278 31.74 69.16 -20.68
CA VAL A 278 31.14 68.38 -21.76
C VAL A 278 29.91 69.05 -22.35
N GLU A 279 29.76 68.98 -23.66
CA GLU A 279 28.59 69.51 -24.36
C GLU A 279 28.03 68.47 -25.33
N LYS A 280 26.71 68.31 -25.32
CA LYS A 280 26.04 67.33 -26.16
C LYS A 280 25.92 67.87 -27.59
N ILE A 281 26.59 67.22 -28.54
CA ILE A 281 26.60 67.67 -29.95
C ILE A 281 25.45 67.05 -30.75
N ARG A 282 25.16 65.76 -30.53
CA ARG A 282 24.14 65.03 -31.31
C ARG A 282 23.59 63.83 -30.55
N SER A 283 22.29 63.57 -30.70
CA SER A 283 21.68 62.30 -30.34
C SER A 283 21.03 61.65 -31.56
N LYS A 284 21.24 60.35 -31.75
CA LYS A 284 20.60 59.56 -32.80
C LYS A 284 19.79 58.45 -32.13
N LYS A 285 18.47 58.61 -32.12
CA LYS A 285 17.57 57.57 -31.65
C LYS A 285 17.38 56.49 -32.71
N THR A 286 17.63 55.23 -32.38
CA THR A 286 17.21 54.12 -33.25
C THR A 286 15.78 53.70 -32.87
N ARG A 287 14.91 53.47 -33.87
CA ARG A 287 13.48 53.20 -33.63
C ARG A 287 13.31 51.75 -33.15
N SER A 288 12.97 51.55 -31.87
CA SER A 288 12.49 50.28 -31.32
C SER A 288 11.30 50.52 -30.38
N SER A 289 10.43 49.51 -30.29
CA SER A 289 9.07 49.64 -29.75
C SER A 289 8.96 49.73 -28.22
N ILE A 290 10.07 49.63 -27.48
CA ILE A 290 10.34 50.10 -26.10
C ILE A 290 11.86 49.94 -25.90
N GLY A 291 12.60 51.04 -25.76
CA GLY A 291 14.07 51.04 -25.64
C GLY A 291 14.84 50.51 -26.86
N GLY A 292 16.17 50.45 -26.80
CA GLY A 292 17.05 49.89 -27.83
C GLY A 292 18.45 50.54 -27.87
N PRO A 293 19.33 50.13 -28.81
CA PRO A 293 20.63 50.75 -28.97
C PRO A 293 20.52 52.23 -29.35
N GLN A 294 21.19 53.10 -28.61
CA GLN A 294 21.21 54.54 -28.81
C GLN A 294 22.65 55.03 -28.93
N GLN A 295 22.81 56.18 -29.58
CA GLN A 295 24.10 56.85 -29.70
C GLN A 295 23.96 58.34 -29.37
N THR A 296 24.87 58.81 -28.53
CA THR A 296 25.01 60.24 -28.19
C THR A 296 26.47 60.66 -28.40
N THR A 297 26.71 61.80 -29.03
CA THR A 297 28.06 62.36 -29.19
C THR A 297 28.25 63.53 -28.24
N TRP A 298 29.34 63.49 -27.47
CA TRP A 298 29.73 64.51 -26.50
C TRP A 298 31.03 65.19 -26.95
N GLU A 299 31.04 66.53 -26.93
CA GLU A 299 32.25 67.35 -27.05
C GLU A 299 32.84 67.51 -25.66
N PHE A 300 34.11 67.17 -25.48
CA PHE A 300 34.89 67.43 -24.28
C PHE A 300 35.76 68.66 -24.55
N THR A 301 35.74 69.64 -23.65
CA THR A 301 36.54 70.87 -23.72
C THR A 301 37.44 70.95 -22.50
N GLY A 302 38.75 70.97 -22.73
CA GLY A 302 39.75 71.29 -21.71
C GLY A 302 39.83 72.81 -21.53
N ASN A 303 39.70 73.28 -20.30
CA ASN A 303 39.58 74.71 -19.97
C ASN A 303 40.87 75.34 -19.44
N ALA A 304 42.01 74.67 -19.57
CA ALA A 304 43.30 75.22 -19.18
C ALA A 304 43.61 76.54 -19.88
N ASN A 305 44.05 77.52 -19.09
CA ASN A 305 44.54 78.80 -19.58
C ASN A 305 45.50 79.42 -18.56
N GLU A 306 46.13 80.54 -18.94
CA GLU A 306 47.14 81.23 -18.12
C GLU A 306 46.65 81.74 -16.75
N ASN A 307 45.34 81.70 -16.48
CA ASN A 307 44.72 82.19 -15.25
C ASN A 307 44.14 81.08 -14.37
N ASN A 308 44.31 79.81 -14.70
CA ASN A 308 43.86 78.69 -13.88
C ASN A 308 44.88 77.54 -13.84
N ASP A 309 44.67 76.64 -12.90
CA ASP A 309 45.57 75.49 -12.66
C ASP A 309 45.10 74.22 -13.40
N PHE A 310 44.23 74.34 -14.42
CA PHE A 310 43.76 73.17 -15.18
C PHE A 310 44.84 72.68 -16.14
N MET A 311 44.84 71.37 -16.40
CA MET A 311 45.90 70.70 -17.14
C MET A 311 45.63 70.64 -18.64
N PHE A 312 44.36 70.49 -19.04
CA PHE A 312 43.99 70.19 -20.42
C PHE A 312 43.41 71.40 -21.17
N GLU A 313 43.85 71.63 -22.40
CA GLU A 313 43.27 72.59 -23.35
C GLU A 313 42.72 71.89 -24.61
N GLY A 314 41.93 72.61 -25.40
CA GLY A 314 41.43 72.11 -26.68
C GLY A 314 40.10 71.36 -26.55
N LYS A 315 39.70 70.71 -27.65
CA LYS A 315 38.38 70.07 -27.78
C LYS A 315 38.45 68.76 -28.54
N MET A 316 37.64 67.79 -28.13
CA MET A 316 37.47 66.54 -28.86
C MET A 316 36.03 66.02 -28.75
N ALA A 317 35.60 65.13 -29.65
CA ALA A 317 34.26 64.57 -29.63
C ALA A 317 34.28 63.04 -29.56
N LEU A 318 33.53 62.46 -28.63
CA LEU A 318 33.44 61.01 -28.43
C LEU A 318 32.00 60.52 -28.54
N VAL A 319 31.84 59.27 -29.00
CA VAL A 319 30.53 58.63 -29.22
C VAL A 319 30.21 57.67 -28.09
N HIS A 320 29.18 57.98 -27.32
CA HIS A 320 28.60 57.12 -26.29
C HIS A 320 27.60 56.14 -26.89
N ASN A 321 27.83 54.83 -26.70
CA ASN A 321 26.89 53.79 -27.09
C ASN A 321 26.19 53.25 -25.84
N TRP A 322 24.86 53.36 -25.78
CA TRP A 322 24.05 52.87 -24.65
C TRP A 322 22.80 52.14 -25.15
N ASN A 323 22.19 51.33 -24.31
CA ASN A 323 21.01 50.54 -24.68
C ASN A 323 19.95 50.62 -23.56
N ASP A 324 18.83 51.29 -23.85
CA ASP A 324 17.70 51.43 -22.91
C ASP A 324 16.63 50.35 -23.08
N LYS A 325 16.97 49.22 -23.71
CA LYS A 325 16.07 48.09 -23.87
C LYS A 325 15.71 47.48 -22.51
N ILE A 326 14.41 47.46 -22.21
CA ILE A 326 13.85 46.87 -20.99
C ILE A 326 13.31 45.48 -21.33
N ASP A 327 13.68 44.46 -20.55
CA ASP A 327 13.07 43.14 -20.63
C ASP A 327 11.63 43.22 -20.08
N THR A 328 10.64 43.04 -20.97
CA THR A 328 9.21 43.09 -20.62
C THR A 328 8.59 41.72 -20.36
N THR A 329 9.40 40.66 -20.29
CA THR A 329 8.90 39.31 -20.09
C THR A 329 8.34 39.13 -18.68
N GLN A 330 7.29 38.32 -18.56
CA GLN A 330 6.59 38.05 -17.31
C GLN A 330 6.87 36.61 -16.85
N ASP A 331 7.03 36.37 -15.55
CA ASP A 331 7.19 35.00 -15.04
C ASP A 331 5.89 34.21 -15.28
N ILE A 332 6.00 33.02 -15.88
CA ILE A 332 4.89 32.10 -16.13
C ILE A 332 4.24 31.58 -14.84
N SER A 333 4.91 31.74 -13.70
CA SER A 333 4.43 31.39 -12.38
C SER A 333 3.54 32.47 -11.76
N ASP A 334 3.34 33.61 -12.44
CA ASP A 334 2.43 34.64 -11.97
C ASP A 334 0.99 34.10 -11.82
N LYS A 335 0.28 34.57 -10.79
CA LYS A 335 -1.03 34.02 -10.41
C LYS A 335 -2.08 34.17 -11.51
N GLU A 336 -2.06 35.26 -12.27
CA GLU A 336 -3.03 35.50 -13.34
C GLU A 336 -2.84 34.50 -14.49
N ILE A 337 -1.58 34.28 -14.90
CA ILE A 337 -1.25 33.35 -15.97
C ILE A 337 -1.49 31.90 -15.55
N VAL A 338 -1.14 31.51 -14.31
CA VAL A 338 -1.44 30.18 -13.76
C VAL A 338 -2.94 29.88 -13.83
N ASN A 339 -3.79 30.83 -13.46
CA ASN A 339 -5.24 30.65 -13.57
C ASN A 339 -5.71 30.47 -15.01
N ARG A 340 -5.16 31.25 -15.96
CA ARG A 340 -5.51 31.13 -17.39
C ARG A 340 -5.08 29.79 -17.97
N LEU A 341 -3.87 29.32 -17.65
CA LEU A 341 -3.38 28.00 -18.08
C LEU A 341 -4.20 26.86 -17.46
N GLN A 342 -4.59 26.99 -16.19
CA GLN A 342 -5.46 26.00 -15.53
C GLN A 342 -6.87 25.94 -16.14
N ILE A 343 -7.43 27.08 -16.57
CA ILE A 343 -8.71 27.12 -17.30
C ILE A 343 -8.61 26.32 -18.60
N ILE A 344 -7.50 26.43 -19.33
CA ILE A 344 -7.28 25.65 -20.55
C ILE A 344 -7.23 24.17 -20.22
N LEU A 345 -6.43 23.76 -19.21
CA LEU A 345 -6.36 22.35 -18.82
C LEU A 345 -7.75 21.78 -18.50
N ASN A 346 -8.61 22.58 -17.86
CA ASN A 346 -9.92 22.16 -17.36
C ASN A 346 -11.05 22.28 -18.40
N LEU A 347 -10.75 22.46 -19.69
CA LEU A 347 -11.78 22.55 -20.72
C LEU A 347 -12.69 21.30 -20.75
N PRO A 348 -14.02 21.46 -20.99
CA PRO A 348 -14.99 20.37 -20.87
C PRO A 348 -14.65 19.10 -21.65
N ASP A 349 -14.10 19.24 -22.86
CA ASP A 349 -13.75 18.13 -23.75
C ASP A 349 -12.63 17.23 -23.20
N TYR A 350 -11.84 17.73 -22.24
CA TYR A 350 -10.70 17.03 -21.65
C TYR A 350 -11.00 16.47 -20.25
N LYS A 351 -12.23 16.64 -19.73
CA LYS A 351 -12.65 15.99 -18.48
C LYS A 351 -12.64 14.45 -18.52
N THR A 352 -12.58 13.85 -19.71
CA THR A 352 -12.63 12.39 -19.91
C THR A 352 -11.41 11.81 -20.64
N LYS A 353 -10.42 12.64 -20.98
CA LYS A 353 -9.22 12.23 -21.73
C LYS A 353 -8.06 13.20 -21.44
N SER A 354 -6.83 12.70 -21.42
CA SER A 354 -5.66 13.58 -21.31
C SER A 354 -5.50 14.47 -22.55
N TRP A 355 -4.77 15.57 -22.37
CA TRP A 355 -4.32 16.41 -23.45
C TRP A 355 -3.30 15.69 -24.32
N ASN A 356 -3.26 16.05 -25.60
CA ASN A 356 -2.10 15.79 -26.44
C ASN A 356 -1.26 17.08 -26.46
N LYS A 357 0.07 16.97 -26.32
CA LYS A 357 0.99 18.11 -26.29
C LYS A 357 0.65 19.18 -27.33
N ASN A 358 0.58 18.80 -28.61
CA ASN A 358 0.34 19.74 -29.70
C ASN A 358 -1.03 20.41 -29.60
N LYS A 359 -2.04 19.70 -29.10
CA LYS A 359 -3.38 20.28 -28.88
C LYS A 359 -3.40 21.24 -27.71
N LEU A 360 -2.66 20.97 -26.64
CA LEU A 360 -2.56 21.85 -25.48
C LEU A 360 -1.82 23.14 -25.85
N GLU A 361 -0.71 23.03 -26.57
CA GLU A 361 0.02 24.20 -27.09
C GLU A 361 -0.85 25.03 -28.03
N GLN A 362 -1.60 24.40 -28.92
CA GLN A 362 -2.55 25.11 -29.79
C GLN A 362 -3.64 25.82 -28.98
N ALA A 363 -4.19 25.18 -27.95
CA ALA A 363 -5.21 25.79 -27.09
C ALA A 363 -4.69 27.03 -26.32
N ILE A 364 -3.41 27.04 -25.94
CA ILE A 364 -2.74 28.21 -25.33
C ILE A 364 -2.68 29.38 -26.32
N VAL A 365 -2.33 29.09 -27.58
CA VAL A 365 -2.30 30.09 -28.66
C VAL A 365 -3.71 30.61 -28.98
N ASP A 366 -4.68 29.71 -29.12
CA ASP A 366 -6.08 30.06 -29.41
C ASP A 366 -6.70 30.92 -28.30
N ALA A 367 -6.31 30.68 -27.04
CA ALA A 367 -6.69 31.47 -25.89
C ALA A 367 -5.98 32.83 -25.79
N LYS A 368 -5.13 33.17 -26.78
CA LYS A 368 -4.34 34.42 -26.84
C LYS A 368 -3.56 34.65 -25.55
N ILE A 369 -3.01 33.58 -24.98
CA ILE A 369 -2.10 33.68 -23.84
C ILE A 369 -0.73 34.15 -24.35
N ASP A 370 -0.19 33.46 -25.34
CA ASP A 370 1.03 33.84 -26.06
C ASP A 370 0.88 33.42 -27.53
N ILE A 371 1.87 33.76 -28.36
CA ILE A 371 1.98 33.30 -29.75
C ILE A 371 2.62 31.92 -29.82
N ALA A 372 2.53 31.28 -31.00
CA ALA A 372 3.12 29.96 -31.22
C ALA A 372 4.62 29.92 -30.86
N GLY A 373 5.00 28.90 -30.08
CA GLY A 373 6.37 28.73 -29.56
C GLY A 373 6.69 29.55 -28.30
N GLY A 374 5.83 30.49 -27.89
CA GLY A 374 6.06 31.30 -26.67
C GLY A 374 5.95 30.49 -25.38
N ILE A 375 4.97 29.59 -25.31
CA ILE A 375 4.82 28.61 -24.23
C ILE A 375 4.78 27.20 -24.84
N THR A 376 5.64 26.31 -24.35
CA THR A 376 5.60 24.88 -24.69
C THR A 376 5.22 24.04 -23.47
N VAL A 377 4.74 22.83 -23.69
CA VAL A 377 4.35 21.92 -22.60
C VAL A 377 5.04 20.56 -22.69
N GLU A 378 5.28 19.97 -21.52
CA GLU A 378 5.81 18.62 -21.35
C GLU A 378 4.94 17.84 -20.37
N GLU A 379 4.54 16.63 -20.76
CA GLU A 379 3.88 15.71 -19.83
C GLU A 379 4.95 15.15 -18.89
N VAL A 380 4.75 15.33 -17.58
CA VAL A 380 5.71 14.89 -16.56
C VAL A 380 5.37 13.47 -16.11
N GLU A 381 4.13 13.29 -15.68
CA GLU A 381 3.63 12.03 -15.12
C GLU A 381 2.12 11.98 -15.25
N THR A 382 1.58 10.80 -15.53
CA THR A 382 0.15 10.49 -15.36
C THR A 382 0.01 9.46 -14.26
N VAL A 383 -0.58 9.86 -13.13
CA VAL A 383 -0.82 8.98 -11.98
C VAL A 383 -2.22 8.40 -12.09
N GLU A 384 -2.32 7.06 -12.12
CA GLU A 384 -3.59 6.36 -11.97
C GLU A 384 -4.03 6.40 -10.49
N THR A 385 -5.21 6.95 -10.22
CA THR A 385 -5.80 6.82 -8.88
C THR A 385 -6.52 5.48 -8.81
N THR A 386 -5.89 4.50 -8.17
CA THR A 386 -6.28 3.08 -8.27
C THR A 386 -7.66 2.78 -7.69
N ARG A 387 -8.56 2.27 -8.56
CA ARG A 387 -9.67 1.36 -8.21
C ARG A 387 -9.84 0.35 -9.35
N SER A 388 -10.25 -0.87 -9.01
CA SER A 388 -10.41 -2.02 -9.92
C SER A 388 -11.60 -1.89 -10.89
N SER A 389 -11.59 -0.89 -11.79
CA SER A 389 -12.53 -0.74 -12.91
C SER A 389 -11.77 -0.51 -14.22
N ILE A 390 -12.41 -0.78 -15.36
CA ILE A 390 -11.89 -0.41 -16.69
C ILE A 390 -12.02 1.13 -16.81
N GLY A 391 -10.89 1.83 -16.77
CA GLY A 391 -10.83 3.30 -16.64
C GLY A 391 -11.04 3.79 -15.20
N GLY A 392 -10.92 5.11 -14.98
CA GLY A 392 -10.99 5.71 -13.65
C GLY A 392 -10.55 7.17 -13.60
N PRO A 393 -10.41 7.75 -12.39
CA PRO A 393 -9.85 9.09 -12.22
C PRO A 393 -8.33 9.07 -12.44
N HIS A 394 -7.84 10.06 -13.18
CA HIS A 394 -6.45 10.25 -13.56
C HIS A 394 -6.05 11.68 -13.24
N ILE A 395 -4.78 11.85 -12.88
CA ILE A 395 -4.15 13.17 -12.78
C ILE A 395 -2.93 13.15 -13.70
N THR A 396 -2.94 14.01 -14.71
CA THR A 396 -1.77 14.24 -15.57
C THR A 396 -1.13 15.56 -15.17
N ILE A 397 0.17 15.55 -14.88
CA ILE A 397 0.95 16.74 -14.54
C ILE A 397 1.59 17.27 -15.82
N TRP A 398 1.25 18.51 -16.18
CA TRP A 398 1.83 19.22 -17.32
C TRP A 398 2.80 20.30 -16.84
N LYS A 399 4.03 20.25 -17.33
CA LYS A 399 5.03 21.30 -17.17
C LYS A 399 4.91 22.30 -18.30
N PHE A 400 4.59 23.55 -17.97
CA PHE A 400 4.56 24.68 -18.89
C PHE A 400 5.91 25.40 -18.83
N ILE A 401 6.45 25.75 -20.00
CA ILE A 401 7.76 26.38 -20.15
C ILE A 401 7.57 27.65 -20.99
N GLY A 402 7.80 28.81 -20.40
CA GLY A 402 7.82 30.09 -21.09
C GLY A 402 9.21 30.38 -21.65
N HIS A 403 9.29 30.76 -22.93
CA HIS A 403 10.55 31.01 -23.64
C HIS A 403 10.89 32.49 -23.85
N GLY A 404 10.10 33.39 -23.26
CA GLY A 404 10.30 34.84 -23.29
C GLY A 404 11.72 35.24 -22.93
N LYS A 405 12.31 36.10 -23.75
CA LYS A 405 13.59 36.78 -23.49
C LYS A 405 13.62 38.09 -24.27
N GLU A 406 14.47 39.01 -23.85
CA GLU A 406 14.65 40.32 -24.51
C GLU A 406 14.83 40.26 -26.05
N SER A 407 15.35 39.15 -26.59
CA SER A 407 15.63 38.99 -28.03
C SER A 407 14.45 38.46 -28.86
N ASN A 408 13.31 38.13 -28.25
CA ASN A 408 12.12 37.67 -28.97
C ASN A 408 10.85 38.40 -28.51
N ASN A 409 9.74 38.10 -29.19
CA ASN A 409 8.43 38.71 -28.91
C ASN A 409 7.56 37.81 -28.00
N TRP A 410 8.14 36.81 -27.32
CA TRP A 410 7.40 35.91 -26.44
C TRP A 410 7.25 36.53 -25.07
N LYS A 411 6.07 36.35 -24.46
CA LYS A 411 5.66 37.16 -23.32
C LYS A 411 6.12 36.58 -21.98
N TYR A 412 6.17 35.25 -21.86
CA TYR A 412 6.38 34.58 -20.57
C TYR A 412 7.70 33.83 -20.49
N TRP A 413 8.39 33.89 -19.35
CA TRP A 413 9.61 33.12 -19.06
C TRP A 413 9.43 32.20 -17.83
N GLY A 414 10.32 31.23 -17.64
CA GLY A 414 10.29 30.33 -16.49
C GLY A 414 9.47 29.06 -16.70
N THR A 415 9.16 28.33 -15.63
CA THR A 415 8.43 27.06 -15.72
C THR A 415 7.45 26.86 -14.57
N ILE A 416 6.30 26.23 -14.83
CA ILE A 416 5.30 25.87 -13.81
C ILE A 416 4.68 24.50 -14.11
N ASN A 417 4.42 23.71 -13.06
CA ASN A 417 3.70 22.43 -13.17
C ASN A 417 2.24 22.62 -12.76
N LEU A 418 1.31 22.21 -13.60
CA LEU A 418 -0.12 22.26 -13.32
C LEU A 418 -0.76 20.87 -13.47
N ASN A 419 -1.75 20.60 -12.62
CA ASN A 419 -2.45 19.33 -12.60
C ASN A 419 -3.68 19.37 -13.51
N HIS A 420 -3.83 18.35 -14.33
CA HIS A 420 -5.02 18.10 -15.13
C HIS A 420 -5.75 16.86 -14.60
N GLU A 421 -6.91 17.09 -13.98
CA GLU A 421 -7.76 16.02 -13.44
C GLU A 421 -8.80 15.59 -14.49
N TRP A 422 -8.80 14.32 -14.86
CA TRP A 422 -9.73 13.76 -15.84
C TRP A 422 -10.18 12.36 -15.45
N ASN A 423 -11.36 11.96 -15.92
CA ASN A 423 -11.96 10.68 -15.56
C ASN A 423 -12.51 9.98 -16.81
N ASN A 424 -11.82 8.94 -17.26
CA ASN A 424 -12.23 8.13 -18.41
C ASN A 424 -13.12 6.94 -18.04
N LYS A 425 -13.69 6.93 -16.83
CA LYS A 425 -14.61 5.89 -16.39
C LYS A 425 -15.78 5.79 -17.35
N LYS A 426 -15.91 4.64 -17.99
CA LYS A 426 -17.04 4.30 -18.86
C LYS A 426 -18.00 3.39 -18.11
N ASP A 427 -19.29 3.67 -18.23
CA ASP A 427 -20.32 2.74 -17.79
C ASP A 427 -20.30 1.51 -18.73
N THR A 428 -19.87 0.37 -18.19
CA THR A 428 -19.80 -0.91 -18.92
C THR A 428 -20.96 -1.85 -18.58
N THR A 429 -21.94 -1.36 -17.80
CA THR A 429 -23.10 -2.16 -17.39
C THR A 429 -23.93 -2.56 -18.61
N LYS A 430 -24.33 -3.84 -18.63
CA LYS A 430 -25.18 -4.41 -19.68
C LYS A 430 -26.64 -4.43 -19.22
N PRO A 431 -27.63 -4.18 -20.08
CA PRO A 431 -29.03 -4.37 -19.70
C PRO A 431 -29.27 -5.83 -19.26
N ILE A 432 -30.02 -6.03 -18.18
CA ILE A 432 -30.36 -7.38 -17.67
C ILE A 432 -31.18 -8.20 -18.68
N SER A 433 -31.82 -7.53 -19.65
CA SER A 433 -32.49 -8.17 -20.79
C SER A 433 -31.55 -9.03 -21.64
N ASN A 434 -30.24 -8.80 -21.61
CA ASN A 434 -29.26 -9.63 -22.31
C ASN A 434 -29.25 -11.09 -21.82
N ILE A 435 -29.65 -11.36 -20.57
CA ILE A 435 -29.76 -12.71 -19.99
C ILE A 435 -31.21 -13.17 -19.80
N LYS A 436 -32.18 -12.47 -20.42
CA LYS A 436 -33.63 -12.76 -20.27
C LYS A 436 -33.99 -14.20 -20.59
N VAL A 437 -33.38 -14.78 -21.63
CA VAL A 437 -33.64 -16.17 -22.05
C VAL A 437 -33.23 -17.16 -20.96
N GLU A 438 -32.08 -16.93 -20.34
CA GLU A 438 -31.57 -17.77 -19.27
C GLU A 438 -32.38 -17.65 -17.99
N LEU A 439 -32.81 -16.44 -17.64
CA LEU A 439 -33.72 -16.20 -16.51
C LEU A 439 -35.06 -16.91 -16.74
N LYS A 440 -35.61 -16.84 -17.95
CA LYS A 440 -36.84 -17.56 -18.31
C LYS A 440 -36.70 -19.06 -18.16
N ALA A 441 -35.58 -19.62 -18.59
CA ALA A 441 -35.29 -21.06 -18.47
C ALA A 441 -35.12 -21.51 -17.01
N MET A 442 -34.52 -20.67 -16.15
CA MET A 442 -34.41 -20.93 -14.71
C MET A 442 -35.80 -20.94 -14.06
N VAL A 443 -36.58 -19.89 -14.28
CA VAL A 443 -37.91 -19.71 -13.67
C VAL A 443 -38.88 -20.82 -14.09
N ASN A 444 -38.92 -21.17 -15.39
CA ASN A 444 -39.80 -22.20 -15.93
C ASN A 444 -39.09 -23.56 -16.07
N SER A 445 -38.16 -23.88 -15.17
CA SER A 445 -37.48 -25.18 -15.17
C SER A 445 -38.45 -26.33 -14.89
N THR A 446 -38.11 -27.54 -15.35
CA THR A 446 -38.95 -28.73 -15.16
C THR A 446 -39.21 -29.08 -13.70
N GLU A 447 -38.31 -28.70 -12.79
CA GLU A 447 -38.48 -28.90 -11.35
C GLU A 447 -39.61 -28.02 -10.76
N TYR A 448 -39.77 -26.81 -11.29
CA TYR A 448 -40.76 -25.82 -10.83
C TYR A 448 -42.00 -25.75 -11.73
N LYS A 449 -42.26 -26.80 -12.51
CA LYS A 449 -43.47 -26.88 -13.35
C LYS A 449 -44.74 -27.09 -12.51
N ASN A 450 -44.62 -27.71 -11.34
CA ASN A 450 -45.75 -28.10 -10.46
C ASN A 450 -45.70 -27.44 -9.07
N LYS A 451 -44.83 -26.44 -8.86
CA LYS A 451 -44.70 -25.74 -7.57
C LYS A 451 -44.28 -24.29 -7.80
N ALA A 452 -44.73 -23.39 -6.93
CA ALA A 452 -44.30 -21.99 -6.93
C ALA A 452 -42.81 -21.87 -6.55
N TRP A 453 -42.18 -20.79 -7.01
CA TRP A 453 -40.94 -20.32 -6.40
C TRP A 453 -41.23 -19.58 -5.09
N ILE A 454 -40.41 -19.84 -4.07
CA ILE A 454 -40.24 -18.93 -2.93
C ILE A 454 -39.21 -17.88 -3.35
N GLN A 455 -39.45 -16.60 -3.05
CA GLN A 455 -38.57 -15.50 -3.50
C GLN A 455 -37.11 -15.72 -3.10
N ASP A 456 -36.87 -16.14 -1.86
CA ASP A 456 -35.52 -16.38 -1.33
C ASP A 456 -34.82 -17.54 -2.05
N ASP A 457 -35.55 -18.60 -2.39
CA ASP A 457 -35.00 -19.73 -3.16
C ASP A 457 -34.64 -19.31 -4.58
N LEU A 458 -35.50 -18.52 -5.23
CA LEU A 458 -35.23 -18.00 -6.57
C LEU A 458 -34.04 -17.03 -6.55
N GLN A 459 -33.96 -16.17 -5.53
CA GLN A 459 -32.82 -15.30 -5.30
C GLN A 459 -31.53 -16.10 -5.09
N MET A 460 -31.59 -17.22 -4.35
CA MET A 460 -30.45 -18.11 -4.12
C MET A 460 -30.02 -18.81 -5.42
N ALA A 461 -30.97 -19.27 -6.24
CA ALA A 461 -30.70 -19.87 -7.55
C ALA A 461 -30.03 -18.86 -8.50
N VAL A 462 -30.49 -17.60 -8.52
CA VAL A 462 -29.86 -16.50 -9.25
C VAL A 462 -28.44 -16.25 -8.76
N ASN A 463 -28.24 -16.14 -7.44
CA ASN A 463 -26.92 -15.91 -6.84
C ASN A 463 -25.96 -17.07 -7.10
N LYS A 464 -26.46 -18.30 -7.17
CA LYS A 464 -25.66 -19.49 -7.51
C LYS A 464 -25.20 -19.46 -8.97
N LYS A 465 -26.07 -19.06 -9.91
CA LYS A 465 -25.74 -19.04 -11.34
C LYS A 465 -24.93 -17.81 -11.76
N TRP A 466 -25.25 -16.63 -11.20
CA TRP A 466 -24.59 -15.35 -11.50
C TRP A 466 -23.96 -14.77 -10.22
N ALA A 467 -23.06 -15.54 -9.60
CA ALA A 467 -22.40 -15.15 -8.37
C ALA A 467 -21.74 -13.76 -8.47
N GLY A 468 -22.06 -12.88 -7.52
CA GLY A 468 -21.53 -11.51 -7.48
C GLY A 468 -22.08 -10.56 -8.54
N ALA A 469 -23.05 -10.97 -9.36
CA ALA A 469 -23.60 -10.11 -10.42
C ALA A 469 -24.56 -9.03 -9.91
N GLY A 470 -24.95 -9.09 -8.62
CA GLY A 470 -25.81 -8.08 -7.98
C GLY A 470 -27.21 -7.99 -8.61
N ILE A 471 -27.81 -9.14 -8.93
CA ILE A 471 -29.17 -9.23 -9.44
C ILE A 471 -30.12 -9.46 -8.26
N THR A 472 -31.16 -8.64 -8.15
CA THR A 472 -32.23 -8.80 -7.15
C THR A 472 -33.50 -9.32 -7.77
N VAL A 473 -34.22 -10.17 -7.04
CA VAL A 473 -35.48 -10.79 -7.42
C VAL A 473 -36.60 -10.24 -6.56
N SER A 474 -37.71 -9.82 -7.16
CA SER A 474 -38.93 -9.48 -6.45
C SER A 474 -40.17 -10.03 -7.16
N GLN A 475 -41.19 -10.40 -6.40
CA GLN A 475 -42.47 -10.82 -6.94
C GLN A 475 -43.35 -9.61 -7.27
N LYS A 476 -43.94 -9.60 -8.46
CA LYS A 476 -45.01 -8.65 -8.81
C LYS A 476 -46.33 -9.26 -8.38
N ASN A 477 -47.03 -8.63 -7.44
CA ASN A 477 -48.34 -9.10 -6.97
C ASN A 477 -49.33 -9.11 -8.14
N ILE A 478 -49.92 -10.26 -8.45
CA ILE A 478 -51.01 -10.38 -9.43
C ILE A 478 -52.12 -11.21 -8.79
N SER A 479 -53.34 -10.66 -8.85
CA SER A 479 -54.58 -11.31 -8.45
C SER A 479 -54.86 -12.53 -9.31
N SER A 480 -55.09 -13.68 -8.66
CA SER A 480 -55.44 -14.94 -9.32
C SER A 480 -56.82 -14.87 -9.98
N ILE A 481 -56.90 -15.31 -11.24
CA ILE A 481 -58.14 -15.48 -11.98
C ILE A 481 -58.58 -16.94 -11.78
N HIS A 482 -59.76 -17.15 -11.22
CA HIS A 482 -60.29 -18.46 -10.84
C HIS A 482 -60.92 -19.16 -12.06
N LEU A 483 -60.44 -20.34 -12.44
CA LEU A 483 -61.16 -21.35 -13.24
C LEU A 483 -60.67 -22.76 -12.87
N PHE A 484 -61.60 -23.72 -12.91
CA PHE A 484 -61.53 -25.05 -12.29
C PHE A 484 -60.73 -26.11 -13.08
N GLU A 485 -60.17 -27.06 -12.32
CA GLU A 485 -59.45 -28.32 -12.67
C GLU A 485 -58.09 -28.19 -13.39
N GLU A 486 -57.04 -28.70 -12.73
CA GLU A 486 -55.65 -28.20 -12.77
C GLU A 486 -55.64 -26.68 -12.57
N LYS A 487 -55.17 -26.13 -11.45
CA LYS A 487 -55.12 -24.66 -11.31
C LYS A 487 -53.84 -24.16 -11.99
N PRO A 488 -53.85 -23.68 -13.25
CA PRO A 488 -52.71 -22.97 -13.79
C PRO A 488 -52.53 -21.70 -12.97
N GLN A 489 -51.37 -21.61 -12.35
CA GLN A 489 -50.94 -20.45 -11.59
C GLN A 489 -49.91 -19.69 -12.42
N VAL A 490 -50.00 -18.36 -12.35
CA VAL A 490 -49.09 -17.46 -13.05
C VAL A 490 -48.47 -16.52 -12.04
N THR A 491 -47.16 -16.62 -11.87
CA THR A 491 -46.39 -15.69 -11.03
C THR A 491 -45.48 -14.86 -11.91
N THR A 492 -45.45 -13.53 -11.74
CA THR A 492 -44.49 -12.68 -12.45
C THR A 492 -43.36 -12.25 -11.52
N TRP A 493 -42.14 -12.52 -11.94
CA TRP A 493 -40.91 -12.16 -11.22
C TRP A 493 -40.20 -11.00 -11.93
N ILE A 494 -39.77 -10.02 -11.15
CA ILE A 494 -38.96 -8.88 -11.62
C ILE A 494 -37.53 -9.15 -11.21
N PHE A 495 -36.63 -9.21 -12.20
CA PHE A 495 -35.19 -9.29 -11.99
C PHE A 495 -34.60 -7.91 -12.24
N THR A 496 -33.86 -7.37 -11.28
CA THR A 496 -33.22 -6.05 -11.40
C THR A 496 -31.70 -6.19 -11.29
N GLY A 497 -30.99 -5.71 -12.30
CA GLY A 497 -29.54 -5.57 -12.25
C GLY A 497 -29.17 -4.28 -11.50
N ASN A 498 -28.34 -4.38 -10.46
CA ASN A 498 -27.95 -3.22 -9.64
C ASN A 498 -26.63 -2.56 -10.08
N GLY A 499 -26.21 -2.82 -11.32
CA GLY A 499 -25.10 -2.19 -12.02
C GLY A 499 -25.28 -0.69 -12.16
N THR A 500 -24.27 0.05 -11.75
CA THR A 500 -24.16 1.48 -11.98
C THR A 500 -22.75 1.81 -12.43
N ILE A 501 -22.54 3.00 -13.00
CA ILE A 501 -21.19 3.51 -13.27
C ILE A 501 -20.32 3.57 -12.00
N ASN A 502 -20.90 3.48 -10.81
CA ASN A 502 -20.20 3.59 -9.53
C ASN A 502 -19.83 2.25 -8.89
N ASN A 503 -20.25 1.12 -9.44
CA ASN A 503 -19.93 -0.21 -8.91
C ASN A 503 -19.44 -1.17 -10.01
N ASN A 504 -19.00 -2.37 -9.60
CA ASN A 504 -18.46 -3.39 -10.50
C ASN A 504 -19.51 -4.43 -10.90
N LEU A 505 -20.80 -4.13 -10.74
CA LEU A 505 -21.88 -5.08 -11.03
C LEU A 505 -22.20 -5.07 -12.55
N PRO A 506 -22.29 -6.23 -13.20
CA PRO A 506 -22.31 -6.33 -14.66
C PRO A 506 -23.65 -5.96 -15.32
N TYR A 507 -24.78 -6.01 -14.60
CA TYR A 507 -26.12 -5.83 -15.18
C TYR A 507 -26.86 -4.64 -14.59
N LYS A 508 -27.59 -3.88 -15.43
CA LYS A 508 -28.51 -2.79 -15.03
C LYS A 508 -29.93 -3.01 -15.56
N ASP A 509 -30.86 -2.14 -15.19
CA ASP A 509 -32.28 -2.18 -15.56
C ASP A 509 -33.03 -3.39 -14.97
N SER A 510 -34.32 -3.53 -15.30
CA SER A 510 -35.14 -4.64 -14.84
C SER A 510 -35.81 -5.40 -15.99
N VAL A 511 -36.12 -6.66 -15.76
CA VAL A 511 -36.87 -7.52 -16.70
C VAL A 511 -37.90 -8.36 -15.97
N GLU A 512 -39.11 -8.42 -16.53
CA GLU A 512 -40.18 -9.27 -16.03
C GLU A 512 -40.14 -10.65 -16.72
N ILE A 513 -40.24 -11.69 -15.91
CA ILE A 513 -40.33 -13.09 -16.34
C ILE A 513 -41.60 -13.69 -15.76
N ILE A 514 -42.40 -14.31 -16.63
CA ILE A 514 -43.60 -15.03 -16.25
C ILE A 514 -43.22 -16.48 -15.94
N HIS A 515 -43.64 -16.94 -14.77
CA HIS A 515 -43.60 -18.33 -14.31
C HIS A 515 -44.98 -18.94 -14.47
N ASN A 516 -45.12 -19.94 -15.34
CA ASN A 516 -46.35 -20.72 -15.46
C ASN A 516 -46.13 -22.06 -14.74
N TRP A 517 -46.97 -22.35 -13.75
CA TRP A 517 -46.90 -23.60 -13.00
C TRP A 517 -48.30 -24.13 -12.68
N VAL A 518 -48.41 -25.43 -12.43
CA VAL A 518 -49.68 -26.09 -12.09
C VAL A 518 -49.64 -26.47 -10.62
N GLU A 519 -50.60 -26.00 -9.83
CA GLU A 519 -50.74 -26.42 -8.44
C GLU A 519 -51.41 -27.79 -8.40
N LEU A 520 -50.65 -28.83 -8.04
CA LEU A 520 -51.19 -30.15 -7.73
C LEU A 520 -51.78 -30.09 -6.33
N ILE A 521 -53.10 -30.14 -6.21
CA ILE A 521 -53.78 -30.23 -4.92
C ILE A 521 -53.83 -31.73 -4.58
N PRO A 522 -53.16 -32.21 -3.52
CA PRO A 522 -53.38 -33.55 -3.02
C PRO A 522 -54.82 -33.62 -2.52
N GLU A 523 -55.63 -34.53 -3.07
CA GLU A 523 -56.94 -34.86 -2.51
C GLU A 523 -56.72 -35.72 -1.25
N THR A 524 -56.23 -35.11 -0.17
CA THR A 524 -56.15 -35.80 1.12
C THR A 524 -57.57 -36.13 1.58
N GLN A 525 -57.85 -37.41 1.76
CA GLN A 525 -59.13 -37.93 2.24
C GLN A 525 -59.01 -38.26 3.74
N ASP A 526 -59.93 -37.79 4.57
CA ASP A 526 -60.00 -38.20 5.98
C ASP A 526 -60.35 -39.70 6.06
N ILE A 527 -59.58 -40.47 6.82
CA ILE A 527 -59.74 -41.92 6.96
C ILE A 527 -61.11 -42.31 7.54
N GLU A 528 -61.80 -41.41 8.27
CA GLU A 528 -63.17 -41.67 8.75
C GLU A 528 -64.15 -41.89 7.59
N LEU A 529 -63.89 -41.34 6.40
CA LEU A 529 -64.75 -41.50 5.22
C LEU A 529 -64.74 -42.92 4.64
N ILE A 530 -63.75 -43.76 4.99
CA ILE A 530 -63.61 -45.15 4.51
C ILE A 530 -63.79 -46.20 5.63
N LYS A 531 -64.31 -45.79 6.79
CA LYS A 531 -64.49 -46.67 7.95
C LYS A 531 -65.37 -47.90 7.67
N ASP A 532 -66.41 -47.73 6.86
CA ASP A 532 -67.30 -48.83 6.49
C ASP A 532 -66.56 -49.88 5.62
N GLU A 533 -65.71 -49.43 4.71
CA GLU A 533 -64.87 -50.30 3.87
C GLU A 533 -63.82 -51.05 4.71
N LEU A 534 -63.17 -50.36 5.66
CA LEU A 534 -62.26 -50.99 6.62
C LEU A 534 -62.97 -52.03 7.50
N THR A 535 -64.23 -51.77 7.87
CA THR A 535 -65.08 -52.71 8.62
C THR A 535 -65.43 -53.94 7.79
N LEU A 536 -65.61 -53.80 6.48
CA LEU A 536 -65.82 -54.92 5.57
C LEU A 536 -64.56 -55.80 5.49
N ILE A 537 -63.38 -55.21 5.33
CA ILE A 537 -62.10 -55.92 5.25
C ILE A 537 -61.88 -56.78 6.49
N ILE A 538 -62.00 -56.20 7.69
CA ILE A 538 -61.78 -56.96 8.92
C ILE A 538 -62.79 -58.10 9.11
N ASN A 539 -64.02 -57.99 8.60
CA ASN A 539 -65.05 -59.01 8.78
C ASN A 539 -65.10 -60.05 7.62
N MET A 540 -64.11 -60.07 6.74
CA MET A 540 -63.96 -61.14 5.73
C MET A 540 -63.63 -62.49 6.38
N GLU A 541 -62.87 -62.49 7.49
CA GLU A 541 -62.56 -63.68 8.28
C GLU A 541 -63.64 -63.92 9.35
N LYS A 542 -64.44 -64.98 9.24
CA LYS A 542 -65.60 -65.21 10.13
C LYS A 542 -65.35 -66.20 11.27
N ASP A 543 -64.31 -67.02 11.12
CA ASP A 543 -64.07 -68.19 11.98
C ASP A 543 -62.75 -68.08 12.77
N LYS A 544 -61.97 -67.02 12.54
CA LYS A 544 -60.69 -66.76 13.23
C LYS A 544 -60.43 -65.26 13.30
N THR A 545 -59.53 -64.88 14.21
CA THR A 545 -59.03 -63.50 14.30
C THR A 545 -57.90 -63.26 13.30
N TRP A 546 -57.79 -62.04 12.80
CA TRP A 546 -56.61 -61.60 12.03
C TRP A 546 -55.36 -61.50 12.91
N SER A 547 -54.20 -61.91 12.39
CA SER A 547 -52.94 -61.36 12.89
C SER A 547 -52.72 -59.94 12.35
N LYS A 548 -51.97 -59.11 13.07
CA LYS A 548 -51.65 -57.74 12.64
C LYS A 548 -51.02 -57.69 11.24
N ILE A 549 -50.14 -58.65 10.94
CA ILE A 549 -49.40 -58.71 9.67
C ILE A 549 -50.34 -59.04 8.52
N GLU A 550 -51.25 -60.00 8.72
CA GLU A 550 -52.24 -60.37 7.70
C GLU A 550 -53.19 -59.19 7.42
N LEU A 551 -53.70 -58.53 8.47
CA LEU A 551 -54.62 -57.41 8.28
C LEU A 551 -53.92 -56.19 7.63
N GLN A 552 -52.67 -55.89 8.01
CA GLN A 552 -51.90 -54.83 7.35
C GLN A 552 -51.72 -55.11 5.86
N SER A 553 -51.41 -56.36 5.50
CA SER A 553 -51.21 -56.75 4.09
C SER A 553 -52.49 -56.57 3.28
N GLU A 554 -53.65 -56.93 3.84
CA GLU A 554 -54.95 -56.77 3.16
C GLU A 554 -55.33 -55.29 2.98
N VAL A 555 -55.04 -54.45 3.99
CA VAL A 555 -55.21 -52.99 3.90
C VAL A 555 -54.28 -52.39 2.85
N ASP A 556 -53.01 -52.80 2.81
CA ASP A 556 -52.04 -52.31 1.82
C ASP A 556 -52.41 -52.72 0.38
N ILE A 557 -53.01 -53.90 0.18
CA ILE A 557 -53.53 -54.34 -1.13
C ILE A 557 -54.63 -53.40 -1.62
N THR A 558 -55.51 -52.96 -0.71
CA THR A 558 -56.68 -52.16 -1.07
C THR A 558 -56.34 -50.68 -1.24
N TYR A 559 -55.55 -50.11 -0.34
CA TYR A 559 -55.34 -48.67 -0.24
C TYR A 559 -53.96 -48.19 -0.69
N GLY A 560 -53.00 -49.10 -0.85
CA GLY A 560 -51.61 -48.79 -1.20
C GLY A 560 -50.65 -48.98 -0.01
N VAL A 561 -49.44 -49.44 -0.30
CA VAL A 561 -48.43 -49.74 0.74
C VAL A 561 -48.08 -48.48 1.51
N GLY A 562 -48.28 -48.51 2.83
CA GLY A 562 -47.89 -47.42 3.73
C GLY A 562 -48.87 -46.25 3.77
N GLU A 563 -50.01 -46.33 3.09
CA GLU A 563 -51.07 -45.32 3.12
C GLU A 563 -51.80 -45.31 4.47
N ILE A 564 -52.05 -46.51 5.03
CA ILE A 564 -52.77 -46.70 6.29
C ILE A 564 -51.98 -47.66 7.18
N THR A 565 -51.80 -47.30 8.45
CA THR A 565 -51.19 -48.16 9.48
C THR A 565 -52.26 -48.84 10.32
N VAL A 566 -52.17 -50.17 10.46
CA VAL A 566 -53.02 -50.99 11.33
C VAL A 566 -52.39 -51.12 12.73
N ILE A 567 -53.17 -50.85 13.78
CA ILE A 567 -52.74 -50.92 15.18
C ILE A 567 -53.65 -51.89 15.95
N ASP A 568 -53.02 -52.85 16.64
CA ASP A 568 -53.70 -53.85 17.47
C ASP A 568 -53.98 -53.27 18.87
N GLN A 569 -55.26 -53.17 19.26
CA GLN A 569 -55.62 -52.42 20.47
C GLN A 569 -55.87 -53.28 21.72
N ASN A 570 -56.14 -54.60 21.66
CA ASN A 570 -56.37 -55.43 22.86
C ASN A 570 -56.41 -56.95 22.57
N GLU A 571 -56.20 -57.77 23.61
CA GLU A 571 -56.50 -59.21 23.60
C GLU A 571 -58.01 -59.48 23.43
N ALA A 572 -58.36 -60.55 22.70
CA ALA A 572 -59.74 -60.94 22.43
C ALA A 572 -60.54 -61.13 23.73
N ILE A 573 -61.69 -60.46 23.85
CA ILE A 573 -62.57 -60.58 25.02
C ILE A 573 -63.29 -61.94 24.93
N LYS A 574 -62.90 -62.89 25.80
CA LYS A 574 -63.52 -64.22 25.87
C LYS A 574 -64.88 -64.14 26.57
N GLY A 575 -65.97 -64.38 25.84
CA GLY A 575 -67.28 -64.69 26.42
C GLY A 575 -67.26 -66.03 27.16
N ARG A 576 -67.99 -66.15 28.28
CA ARG A 576 -68.19 -67.44 28.98
C ARG A 576 -69.48 -68.10 28.47
N SER A 577 -69.39 -69.27 27.83
CA SER A 577 -70.35 -70.41 27.89
C SER A 577 -70.16 -71.38 26.70
N SER A 578 -70.70 -72.59 26.82
CA SER A 578 -70.45 -73.83 26.06
C SER A 578 -71.31 -74.01 24.80
N GLU A 579 -71.10 -73.21 23.77
CA GLU A 579 -71.50 -73.40 22.36
C GLU A 579 -70.83 -72.26 21.55
N ILE A 580 -70.82 -72.31 20.20
CA ILE A 580 -70.18 -71.33 19.28
C ILE A 580 -70.04 -69.94 19.92
N VAL A 581 -68.81 -69.56 20.31
CA VAL A 581 -68.58 -68.37 21.14
C VAL A 581 -68.33 -67.17 20.22
N PRO A 582 -69.15 -66.11 20.28
CA PRO A 582 -68.83 -64.87 19.60
C PRO A 582 -67.64 -64.21 20.27
N MET A 583 -66.65 -63.85 19.46
CA MET A 583 -65.43 -63.17 19.84
C MET A 583 -65.36 -61.82 19.12
N PHE A 584 -64.77 -60.83 19.80
CA PHE A 584 -64.65 -59.47 19.28
C PHE A 584 -63.23 -58.92 19.48
N LYS A 585 -62.74 -58.14 18.52
CA LYS A 585 -61.46 -57.43 18.58
C LYS A 585 -61.56 -56.07 17.90
N THR A 586 -61.03 -55.04 18.55
CA THR A 586 -60.99 -53.67 17.98
C THR A 586 -59.64 -53.41 17.32
N TRP A 587 -59.68 -52.89 16.10
CA TRP A 587 -58.51 -52.43 15.34
C TRP A 587 -58.56 -50.91 15.15
N ILE A 588 -57.40 -50.25 15.24
CA ILE A 588 -57.24 -48.83 14.88
C ILE A 588 -56.54 -48.75 13.52
N PHE A 589 -57.04 -47.87 12.67
CA PHE A 589 -56.46 -47.52 11.37
C PHE A 589 -56.03 -46.06 11.39
N LYS A 590 -54.79 -45.80 10.99
CA LYS A 590 -54.19 -44.46 10.95
C LYS A 590 -53.77 -44.11 9.54
N GLY A 591 -54.31 -43.02 9.00
CA GLY A 591 -53.82 -42.43 7.75
C GLY A 591 -52.44 -41.80 7.97
N ASN A 592 -51.49 -42.11 7.08
CA ASN A 592 -50.10 -41.70 7.22
C ASN A 592 -49.76 -40.38 6.51
N ASP A 593 -50.74 -39.66 5.95
CA ASP A 593 -50.50 -38.37 5.32
C ASP A 593 -49.92 -37.36 6.31
N THR A 594 -48.90 -36.65 5.82
CA THR A 594 -48.22 -35.55 6.48
C THR A 594 -47.98 -34.47 5.44
N ALA A 595 -47.70 -33.24 5.89
CA ALA A 595 -47.32 -32.15 4.99
C ALA A 595 -46.11 -32.47 4.08
N GLU A 596 -45.35 -33.55 4.35
CA GLU A 596 -44.10 -33.90 3.69
C GLU A 596 -44.20 -35.08 2.71
N ASN A 597 -45.19 -35.98 2.80
CA ASN A 597 -45.15 -37.29 2.13
C ASN A 597 -46.24 -37.56 1.06
N GLN A 598 -47.19 -36.64 0.84
CA GLN A 598 -48.21 -36.73 -0.23
C GLN A 598 -49.02 -38.04 -0.24
N LEU A 599 -49.22 -38.66 0.92
CA LEU A 599 -50.05 -39.87 1.02
C LEU A 599 -51.54 -39.46 1.02
N LYS A 600 -52.42 -40.38 0.63
CA LYS A 600 -53.82 -40.07 0.35
C LYS A 600 -54.67 -39.91 1.61
N TYR A 601 -54.36 -40.64 2.69
CA TYR A 601 -55.24 -40.73 3.87
C TYR A 601 -54.64 -40.06 5.11
N SER A 602 -55.45 -39.26 5.82
CA SER A 602 -55.09 -38.62 7.09
C SER A 602 -56.08 -38.97 8.21
N GLY A 603 -55.72 -38.76 9.48
CA GLY A 603 -56.60 -39.02 10.63
C GLY A 603 -56.49 -40.44 11.20
N GLU A 604 -57.36 -40.76 12.16
CA GLU A 604 -57.42 -42.08 12.82
C GLU A 604 -58.88 -42.52 12.99
N THR A 605 -59.19 -43.79 12.71
CA THR A 605 -60.50 -44.40 12.96
C THR A 605 -60.35 -45.80 13.56
N SER A 606 -61.44 -46.37 14.08
CA SER A 606 -61.45 -47.73 14.64
C SER A 606 -62.65 -48.54 14.17
N ALA A 607 -62.45 -49.86 14.04
CA ALA A 607 -63.49 -50.80 13.66
C ALA A 607 -63.41 -52.10 14.45
N ILE A 608 -64.56 -52.75 14.65
CA ILE A 608 -64.72 -53.96 15.45
C ILE A 608 -64.83 -55.17 14.53
N HIS A 609 -63.91 -56.11 14.71
CA HIS A 609 -63.91 -57.42 14.09
C HIS A 609 -64.70 -58.40 14.95
N SER A 610 -65.63 -59.14 14.35
CA SER A 610 -66.47 -60.14 15.03
C SER A 610 -66.32 -61.51 14.37
N TRP A 611 -65.98 -62.54 15.14
CA TRP A 611 -65.85 -63.93 14.65
C TRP A 611 -66.44 -64.92 15.66
N THR A 612 -66.53 -66.21 15.28
CA THR A 612 -67.00 -67.28 16.18
C THR A 612 -65.99 -68.42 16.34
N GLU A 613 -65.84 -68.98 17.55
CA GLU A 613 -64.91 -70.08 17.85
C GLU A 613 -65.57 -71.21 18.66
N LYS A 614 -65.24 -72.48 18.39
CA LYS A 614 -65.66 -73.65 19.20
C LYS A 614 -64.62 -73.97 20.28
N ILE A 615 -65.05 -74.24 21.51
CA ILE A 615 -64.18 -74.57 22.65
C ILE A 615 -64.55 -75.94 23.27
N ASP A 616 -63.55 -76.74 23.66
CA ASP A 616 -63.76 -78.04 24.34
C ASP A 616 -64.10 -77.83 25.83
N THR A 617 -65.30 -78.25 26.24
CA THR A 617 -65.82 -78.07 27.60
C THR A 617 -65.85 -79.35 28.43
N SER A 618 -65.29 -80.45 27.93
CA SER A 618 -65.22 -81.71 28.67
C SER A 618 -64.37 -81.58 29.96
N ILE A 619 -64.82 -82.23 31.03
CA ILE A 619 -64.21 -82.23 32.36
C ILE A 619 -63.20 -83.38 32.45
N ASP A 620 -61.99 -83.13 32.94
CA ASP A 620 -61.02 -84.21 33.17
C ASP A 620 -61.53 -85.21 34.22
N ILE A 621 -61.55 -86.50 33.89
CA ILE A 621 -62.10 -87.58 34.71
C ILE A 621 -61.34 -87.74 36.04
N SER A 622 -60.08 -87.32 36.11
CA SER A 622 -59.31 -87.31 37.37
C SER A 622 -60.00 -86.48 38.47
N THR A 623 -60.79 -85.48 38.09
CA THR A 623 -61.54 -84.63 39.04
C THR A 623 -62.63 -85.38 39.82
N ILE A 624 -63.02 -86.58 39.38
CA ILE A 624 -64.02 -87.43 40.06
C ILE A 624 -63.43 -88.72 40.63
N ASN A 625 -62.10 -88.82 40.72
CA ASN A 625 -61.42 -90.05 41.14
C ASN A 625 -61.90 -90.56 42.51
N ASP A 626 -62.13 -89.68 43.48
CA ASP A 626 -62.65 -90.06 44.81
C ASP A 626 -64.02 -90.73 44.74
N LYS A 627 -64.89 -90.27 43.82
CA LYS A 627 -66.22 -90.87 43.62
C LYS A 627 -66.13 -92.24 42.98
N LEU A 628 -65.19 -92.43 42.05
CA LEU A 628 -64.91 -93.72 41.44
C LEU A 628 -64.32 -94.69 42.48
N ASN A 629 -63.43 -94.19 43.36
CA ASN A 629 -62.86 -94.97 44.46
C ASN A 629 -63.91 -95.48 45.45
N ILE A 630 -64.85 -94.63 45.84
CA ILE A 630 -65.97 -95.03 46.70
C ILE A 630 -66.88 -96.05 46.00
N LEU A 631 -67.10 -95.88 44.69
CA LEU A 631 -67.96 -96.78 43.91
C LEU A 631 -67.35 -98.19 43.81
N VAL A 632 -66.04 -98.27 43.55
CA VAL A 632 -65.33 -99.55 43.38
C VAL A 632 -65.18 -100.31 44.70
N ASN A 633 -65.00 -99.60 45.82
CA ASN A 633 -64.81 -100.21 47.14
C ASN A 633 -66.09 -100.23 47.99
N ASP A 634 -67.23 -100.54 47.37
CA ASP A 634 -68.50 -100.59 48.10
C ASP A 634 -68.65 -101.86 48.95
N GLU A 635 -69.48 -101.76 49.99
CA GLU A 635 -69.67 -102.81 50.99
C GLU A 635 -70.21 -104.12 50.40
N ALA A 636 -70.97 -104.09 49.30
CA ALA A 636 -71.51 -105.30 48.66
C ALA A 636 -70.45 -106.12 47.91
N HIS A 637 -69.28 -105.53 47.66
CA HIS A 637 -68.14 -106.15 46.97
C HIS A 637 -66.91 -106.33 47.86
N LYS A 638 -67.00 -106.02 49.17
CA LYS A 638 -65.87 -106.23 50.08
C LYS A 638 -65.42 -107.70 50.18
N ASP A 639 -66.32 -108.65 49.87
CA ASP A 639 -66.08 -110.09 49.96
C ASP A 639 -66.09 -110.80 48.59
N LYS A 640 -66.18 -110.07 47.48
CA LYS A 640 -66.19 -110.63 46.11
C LYS A 640 -65.62 -109.66 45.07
N PRO A 641 -64.93 -110.13 44.02
CA PRO A 641 -64.46 -109.25 42.95
C PRO A 641 -65.64 -108.73 42.12
N TRP A 642 -65.45 -107.58 41.48
CA TRP A 642 -66.36 -107.12 40.43
C TRP A 642 -66.22 -107.96 39.16
N THR A 643 -67.35 -108.20 38.48
CA THR A 643 -67.30 -108.49 37.04
C THR A 643 -67.23 -107.18 36.26
N LEU A 644 -66.54 -107.19 35.11
CA LEU A 644 -66.39 -105.97 34.29
C LEU A 644 -67.76 -105.40 33.87
N GLU A 645 -68.70 -106.27 33.53
CA GLU A 645 -70.07 -105.91 33.16
C GLU A 645 -70.83 -105.28 34.34
N GLU A 646 -70.73 -105.84 35.55
CA GLU A 646 -71.35 -105.31 36.76
C GLU A 646 -70.80 -103.92 37.11
N LEU A 647 -69.48 -103.74 37.04
CA LEU A 647 -68.85 -102.45 37.33
C LEU A 647 -69.18 -101.40 36.26
N GLN A 648 -69.14 -101.77 34.97
CA GLN A 648 -69.51 -100.87 33.88
C GLN A 648 -70.97 -100.41 33.99
N ASN A 649 -71.90 -101.32 34.29
CA ASN A 649 -73.32 -100.97 34.48
C ASN A 649 -73.51 -100.03 35.68
N THR A 650 -72.74 -100.24 36.75
CA THR A 650 -72.77 -99.37 37.94
C THR A 650 -72.24 -97.97 37.63
N VAL A 651 -71.16 -97.87 36.86
CA VAL A 651 -70.60 -96.60 36.39
C VAL A 651 -71.58 -95.87 35.47
N ASN A 652 -72.19 -96.56 34.50
CA ASN A 652 -73.16 -95.96 33.58
C ASN A 652 -74.40 -95.45 34.33
N SER A 653 -74.87 -96.19 35.34
CA SER A 653 -75.97 -95.74 36.20
C SER A 653 -75.61 -94.48 36.99
N LYS A 654 -74.35 -94.34 37.43
CA LYS A 654 -73.90 -93.21 38.26
C LYS A 654 -73.49 -91.97 37.47
N PHE A 655 -72.89 -92.14 36.30
CA PHE A 655 -72.26 -91.06 35.52
C PHE A 655 -72.89 -90.84 34.14
N ASN A 656 -74.04 -91.48 33.86
CA ASN A 656 -74.73 -91.61 32.58
C ASN A 656 -74.04 -92.62 31.63
N ASP A 657 -74.86 -93.23 30.78
CA ASP A 657 -74.46 -94.30 29.88
C ASP A 657 -73.46 -93.81 28.81
N GLY A 658 -72.37 -94.56 28.63
CA GLY A 658 -71.33 -94.28 27.62
C GLY A 658 -70.35 -93.16 27.95
N GLU A 659 -70.53 -92.43 29.05
CA GLU A 659 -69.66 -91.32 29.48
C GLU A 659 -68.27 -91.78 29.91
N ILE A 660 -68.20 -92.93 30.59
CA ILE A 660 -66.98 -93.52 31.14
C ILE A 660 -66.94 -95.00 30.77
N GLU A 661 -65.86 -95.41 30.11
CA GLU A 661 -65.55 -96.82 29.85
C GLU A 661 -64.67 -97.38 30.98
N VAL A 662 -65.00 -98.56 31.48
CA VAL A 662 -64.25 -99.28 32.51
C VAL A 662 -63.47 -100.42 31.87
N GLN A 663 -62.19 -100.53 32.23
CA GLN A 663 -61.30 -101.62 31.82
C GLN A 663 -60.60 -102.23 33.03
N ILE A 664 -60.25 -103.51 32.97
CA ILE A 664 -59.42 -104.17 33.98
C ILE A 664 -57.95 -104.00 33.62
N LYS A 665 -57.13 -103.59 34.59
CA LYS A 665 -55.67 -103.46 34.43
C LYS A 665 -54.93 -104.66 35.00
N ILE A 666 -55.22 -105.04 36.25
CA ILE A 666 -54.56 -106.14 36.96
C ILE A 666 -55.61 -106.90 37.77
N LYS A 667 -55.57 -108.23 37.70
CA LYS A 667 -56.29 -109.16 38.60
C LYS A 667 -55.27 -109.94 39.40
N ASN A 668 -55.18 -109.70 40.71
CA ASN A 668 -54.18 -110.32 41.57
C ASN A 668 -54.81 -111.36 42.52
N SER A 669 -55.36 -112.43 41.93
CA SER A 669 -56.01 -113.51 42.68
C SER A 669 -55.07 -114.72 42.82
N ASN A 670 -54.13 -114.68 43.77
CA ASN A 670 -53.47 -115.91 44.22
C ASN A 670 -54.41 -116.63 45.20
N PHE A 671 -55.09 -117.68 44.72
CA PHE A 671 -56.18 -118.41 45.40
C PHE A 671 -55.75 -119.31 46.58
N VAL A 672 -54.72 -118.94 47.33
CA VAL A 672 -54.22 -119.75 48.44
C VAL A 672 -54.14 -118.89 49.70
N ASP A 673 -55.04 -119.17 50.65
CA ASP A 673 -55.24 -118.57 51.99
C ASP A 673 -56.04 -117.25 52.07
N ASN A 674 -56.71 -117.03 53.22
CA ASN A 674 -57.62 -115.91 53.61
C ASN A 674 -56.96 -114.50 53.57
N ASN A 675 -56.26 -114.18 52.50
CA ASN A 675 -55.54 -112.94 52.31
C ASN A 675 -56.37 -111.92 51.52
N GLU A 676 -56.08 -110.65 51.75
CA GLU A 676 -56.62 -109.50 51.03
C GLU A 676 -56.23 -109.57 49.54
N HIS A 677 -57.19 -109.35 48.65
CA HIS A 677 -57.05 -109.34 47.20
C HIS A 677 -57.20 -107.92 46.64
N ASP A 678 -56.45 -107.59 45.60
CA ASP A 678 -56.54 -106.31 44.91
C ASP A 678 -56.77 -106.43 43.38
N ASP A 679 -57.78 -105.70 42.88
CA ASP A 679 -58.07 -105.57 41.45
C ASP A 679 -58.01 -104.09 41.04
N THR A 680 -57.23 -103.74 40.02
CA THR A 680 -57.16 -102.35 39.53
C THR A 680 -58.00 -102.16 38.27
N TYR A 681 -58.87 -101.15 38.28
CA TYR A 681 -59.73 -100.75 37.18
C TYR A 681 -59.30 -99.40 36.61
N VAL A 682 -59.35 -99.26 35.29
CA VAL A 682 -59.08 -98.02 34.54
C VAL A 682 -60.41 -97.46 34.05
N PHE A 683 -60.66 -96.18 34.34
CA PHE A 683 -61.84 -95.43 33.93
C PHE A 683 -61.44 -94.42 32.85
N ILE A 684 -62.06 -94.47 31.67
CA ILE A 684 -61.72 -93.65 30.51
C ILE A 684 -62.91 -92.77 30.14
N GLY A 685 -62.78 -91.45 30.25
CA GLY A 685 -63.80 -90.50 29.83
C GLY A 685 -63.83 -90.32 28.30
N LYS A 686 -65.02 -90.29 27.70
CA LYS A 686 -65.22 -90.22 26.24
C LYS A 686 -65.44 -88.82 25.64
N GLY A 687 -65.42 -87.77 26.46
CA GLY A 687 -65.57 -86.35 26.10
C GLY A 687 -64.48 -85.79 25.19
N ASN A 688 -64.89 -85.02 24.17
CA ASN A 688 -64.02 -84.19 23.34
C ASN A 688 -64.81 -83.03 22.69
N ILE A 689 -64.13 -82.15 21.94
CA ILE A 689 -64.73 -80.95 21.30
C ILE A 689 -65.84 -81.27 20.27
N ASP A 690 -65.88 -82.51 19.77
CA ASP A 690 -66.79 -82.96 18.72
C ASP A 690 -67.99 -83.76 19.25
N ASN A 691 -68.07 -84.00 20.56
CA ASN A 691 -69.18 -84.73 21.17
C ASN A 691 -69.69 -84.08 22.46
N SER A 692 -70.77 -84.62 23.01
CA SER A 692 -71.44 -84.10 24.20
C SER A 692 -71.10 -84.88 25.48
N TYR A 693 -70.12 -85.78 25.46
CA TYR A 693 -69.72 -86.52 26.66
C TYR A 693 -68.99 -85.60 27.63
N LYS A 694 -69.36 -85.69 28.91
CA LYS A 694 -68.94 -84.82 29.99
C LYS A 694 -67.50 -85.06 30.45
N TYR A 695 -67.02 -86.30 30.45
CA TYR A 695 -65.72 -86.64 31.05
C TYR A 695 -64.67 -86.95 29.99
N LYS A 696 -63.44 -86.43 30.09
CA LYS A 696 -62.30 -86.78 29.23
C LYS A 696 -61.10 -87.29 30.03
N GLY A 697 -60.14 -87.91 29.37
CA GLY A 697 -58.92 -88.43 30.03
C GLY A 697 -59.15 -89.81 30.67
N LEU A 698 -58.25 -90.22 31.56
CA LEU A 698 -58.31 -91.51 32.25
C LEU A 698 -57.89 -91.41 33.72
N THR A 699 -58.38 -92.32 34.56
CA THR A 699 -57.93 -92.49 35.95
C THR A 699 -58.01 -93.95 36.40
N GLU A 700 -57.29 -94.34 37.44
CA GLU A 700 -57.20 -95.72 37.94
C GLU A 700 -57.66 -95.82 39.40
N VAL A 701 -58.37 -96.90 39.72
CA VAL A 701 -58.87 -97.17 41.06
C VAL A 701 -58.64 -98.64 41.40
N THR A 702 -58.13 -98.91 42.61
CA THR A 702 -57.91 -100.26 43.12
C THR A 702 -59.05 -100.67 44.04
N HIS A 703 -59.65 -101.81 43.73
CA HIS A 703 -60.60 -102.53 44.56
C HIS A 703 -59.87 -103.45 45.53
N ILE A 704 -60.24 -103.44 46.80
CA ILE A 704 -59.70 -104.33 47.82
C ILE A 704 -60.83 -105.20 48.37
N TRP A 705 -60.65 -106.52 48.39
CA TRP A 705 -61.66 -107.48 48.85
C TRP A 705 -61.05 -108.72 49.52
N THR A 706 -61.78 -109.44 50.36
CA THR A 706 -61.30 -110.65 51.07
C THR A 706 -62.29 -111.81 50.91
N LEU A 707 -61.82 -113.01 50.55
CA LEU A 707 -62.67 -114.19 50.45
C LEU A 707 -62.96 -114.75 51.86
N ILE A 708 -64.21 -114.65 52.33
CA ILE A 708 -64.66 -115.23 53.62
C ILE A 708 -65.07 -116.70 53.46
#